data_AF-A0A0N8NYQ7-F1
#
_entry.id   AF-A0A0N8NYQ7-F1
#
_cell.length_a   1.000
_cell.length_b   1.000
_cell.length_c   1.000
_cell.angle_alpha   90.00
_cell.angle_beta   90.00
_cell.angle_gamma   90.00
#
_symmetry.space_group_name_H-M   'P 1'
#
loop_
_entity.id
_entity.type
_entity.pdbx_description
1 polymer ?
#
loop_
_entity_poly.entity_id
_entity_poly.type
_entity_poly.pdbx_seq_one_letter_code
_entity_poly.pdbx_strand_id
1 'polypeptide(L)'
;MMKWNLEILQEASRETLIKTLVNLLELMGFRNVEMVDSPEEWGIDILALRDDPIAGFEKYVIKVKSGALTSSQDIEHFNEAIGRAKADKGIFVSINGYTKDAKLLVGKEYKGRIIIWDGEKLVEDLNDKEVPVSEDLLEKIKRKKEEEKLEEKRKGVLKVIRLDTPLLYSFSPDKVFEQISSLLEKKYKIKKEDIILKTLILEASTAYIFSWSALVEDTKDKAVIFSKEEILPFVSKDEELDKKVSKALLESGSAIKATEIRIIEPLTPNEAVLLVKSRLAEDLKVSQSSIILHSRKKVYIPKRVLLELQVGINSAKGEVDLKSKEARVKIEPLPKEKLIEIAKEECMNLLGEELREISFEPKENVAIINGQVSRFLFGAAVHIYSGRVLKRKSKIKRDAILSEVSKKYPGGKVISFTEKEDKAIIDVLAPEGIVVLEFNLETGDYVIKEKLVHPYNLAKIAKDLIEANFDIKNLELSDFKVHDHKNLELLLKSEDGKVLVKVDGKTGDIMDYFVEITPEKAEKIILKKYPDWRIKKIEELKDSYRIELENDKLLLKLSLSKDGKLLTEVDKYLKEDVVKKIAEEFLEEKGITADIKELELDENWKVKFAGKERVGEILIERVSGRVLKSDIFLTEFIIEETYQAHVSEKFAEKNLKTETIIVHKERGDAIIKLSGDNGFYYAKIDLRTGKILKEDMVPRKGLKAKIKKLQLDAKYK
;
A
#
# COMPACT_ATOMS: atom_id res chain seq x y z
N MET A 1 -17.51 -36.76 7.00
CA MET A 1 -18.23 -36.17 5.85
C MET A 1 -19.72 -36.26 6.12
N MET A 2 -20.50 -35.26 5.72
CA MET A 2 -21.96 -35.28 5.89
C MET A 2 -22.55 -36.24 4.84
N LYS A 3 -23.42 -37.16 5.25
CA LYS A 3 -24.11 -38.09 4.34
C LYS A 3 -25.24 -37.36 3.60
N TRP A 4 -25.57 -37.79 2.38
CA TRP A 4 -26.76 -37.35 1.67
C TRP A 4 -28.02 -37.76 2.45
N ASN A 5 -29.03 -36.90 2.42
CA ASN A 5 -30.38 -37.17 2.90
C ASN A 5 -31.38 -36.41 2.00
N LEU A 6 -32.68 -36.66 2.19
CA LEU A 6 -33.73 -36.04 1.36
C LEU A 6 -33.75 -34.51 1.46
N GLU A 7 -33.49 -33.94 2.64
CA GLU A 7 -33.41 -32.49 2.86
C GLU A 7 -32.30 -31.86 1.99
N ILE A 8 -31.13 -32.49 1.94
CA ILE A 8 -29.99 -32.03 1.14
C ILE A 8 -30.31 -32.12 -0.36
N LEU A 9 -30.96 -33.20 -0.82
CA LEU A 9 -31.36 -33.35 -2.23
C LEU A 9 -32.42 -32.34 -2.65
N GLN A 10 -33.37 -32.00 -1.78
CA GLN A 10 -34.44 -31.04 -2.06
C GLN A 10 -33.93 -29.60 -2.17
N GLU A 11 -32.87 -29.26 -1.43
CA GLU A 11 -32.24 -27.92 -1.48
C GLU A 11 -31.21 -27.79 -2.61
N ALA A 12 -30.82 -28.89 -3.25
CA ALA A 12 -29.88 -28.88 -4.37
C ALA A 12 -30.51 -28.25 -5.63
N SER A 13 -29.77 -27.36 -6.29
CA SER A 13 -30.21 -26.81 -7.57
C SER A 13 -30.23 -27.89 -8.65
N ARG A 14 -31.03 -27.70 -9.71
CA ARG A 14 -31.07 -28.63 -10.85
C ARG A 14 -29.67 -28.88 -11.44
N GLU A 15 -28.85 -27.84 -11.53
CA GLU A 15 -27.47 -27.95 -12.02
C GLU A 15 -26.58 -28.78 -11.08
N THR A 16 -26.68 -28.56 -9.77
CA THR A 16 -25.97 -29.35 -8.76
C THR A 16 -26.41 -30.81 -8.79
N LEU A 17 -27.71 -31.08 -8.94
CA LEU A 17 -28.27 -32.42 -9.06
C LEU A 17 -27.76 -33.14 -10.32
N ILE A 18 -27.73 -32.46 -11.47
CA ILE A 18 -27.19 -33.02 -12.72
C ILE A 18 -25.70 -33.36 -12.56
N LYS A 19 -24.89 -32.43 -12.04
CA LYS A 19 -23.45 -32.69 -11.79
C LYS A 19 -23.21 -33.86 -10.83
N THR A 20 -24.03 -33.94 -9.78
CA THR A 20 -23.98 -35.05 -8.81
C THR A 20 -24.35 -36.38 -9.46
N LEU A 21 -25.38 -36.39 -10.31
CA LEU A 21 -25.80 -37.57 -11.07
C LEU A 21 -24.78 -38.00 -12.11
N VAL A 22 -24.09 -37.08 -12.79
CA VAL A 22 -23.00 -37.42 -13.72
C VAL A 22 -21.92 -38.20 -12.98
N ASN A 23 -21.46 -37.68 -11.84
CA ASN A 23 -20.45 -38.35 -11.00
C ASN A 23 -20.94 -39.71 -10.49
N LEU A 24 -22.20 -39.79 -10.04
CA LEU A 24 -22.81 -41.06 -9.61
C LEU A 24 -22.82 -42.09 -10.75
N LEU A 25 -23.24 -41.68 -11.96
CA LEU A 25 -23.32 -42.58 -13.13
C LEU A 25 -21.93 -43.08 -13.53
N GLU A 26 -20.90 -42.22 -13.52
CA GLU A 26 -19.51 -42.62 -13.76
C GLU A 26 -19.05 -43.67 -12.74
N LEU A 27 -19.33 -43.46 -11.45
CA LEU A 27 -19.02 -44.41 -10.36
C LEU A 27 -19.83 -45.71 -10.43
N MET A 28 -20.99 -45.69 -11.10
CA MET A 28 -21.79 -46.87 -11.41
C MET A 28 -21.34 -47.61 -12.66
N GLY A 29 -20.27 -47.14 -13.32
CA GLY A 29 -19.64 -47.79 -14.48
C GLY A 29 -20.22 -47.38 -15.83
N PHE A 30 -20.97 -46.27 -15.90
CA PHE A 30 -21.33 -45.66 -17.17
C PHE A 30 -20.13 -44.92 -17.77
N ARG A 31 -20.05 -44.89 -19.10
CA ARG A 31 -19.03 -44.21 -19.90
C ARG A 31 -19.68 -43.13 -20.77
N ASN A 32 -18.89 -42.14 -21.20
CA ASN A 32 -19.35 -41.02 -22.02
C ASN A 32 -20.62 -40.36 -21.43
N VAL A 33 -20.57 -40.04 -20.13
CA VAL A 33 -21.67 -39.39 -19.42
C VAL A 33 -21.62 -37.90 -19.75
N GLU A 34 -22.50 -37.46 -20.65
CA GLU A 34 -22.54 -36.10 -21.18
C GLU A 34 -23.82 -35.38 -20.77
N MET A 35 -23.67 -34.13 -20.33
CA MET A 35 -24.80 -33.23 -20.10
C MET A 35 -25.34 -32.74 -21.45
N VAL A 36 -26.66 -32.69 -21.60
CA VAL A 36 -27.31 -32.21 -22.82
C VAL A 36 -27.46 -30.69 -22.77
N ASP A 37 -26.93 -29.98 -23.77
CA ASP A 37 -26.92 -28.50 -23.83
C ASP A 37 -28.32 -27.87 -23.93
N SER A 38 -29.27 -28.56 -24.60
CA SER A 38 -30.66 -28.12 -24.79
C SER A 38 -31.67 -29.07 -24.15
N PRO A 39 -31.72 -29.19 -22.81
CA PRO A 39 -32.48 -30.25 -22.12
C PRO A 39 -34.01 -30.08 -22.20
N GLU A 40 -34.50 -28.88 -22.51
CA GLU A 40 -35.92 -28.61 -22.74
C GLU A 40 -36.37 -29.01 -24.15
N GLU A 41 -35.52 -28.82 -25.14
CA GLU A 41 -35.77 -29.20 -26.54
C GLU A 41 -35.73 -30.72 -26.72
N TRP A 42 -34.78 -31.39 -26.05
CA TRP A 42 -34.58 -32.83 -26.15
C TRP A 42 -35.39 -33.64 -25.14
N GLY A 43 -35.91 -33.01 -24.08
CA GLY A 43 -36.68 -33.71 -23.05
C GLY A 43 -35.84 -34.68 -22.20
N ILE A 44 -34.52 -34.50 -22.15
CA ILE A 44 -33.54 -35.29 -21.41
C ILE A 44 -32.46 -34.37 -20.84
N ASP A 45 -31.78 -34.76 -19.76
CA ASP A 45 -30.75 -33.94 -19.11
C ASP A 45 -29.32 -34.53 -19.27
N ILE A 46 -29.19 -35.86 -19.32
CA ILE A 46 -27.89 -36.54 -19.43
C ILE A 46 -28.00 -37.68 -20.46
N LEU A 47 -26.93 -37.91 -21.21
CA LEU A 47 -26.74 -39.07 -22.08
C LEU A 47 -25.56 -39.89 -21.54
N ALA A 48 -25.68 -41.22 -21.49
CA ALA A 48 -24.63 -42.08 -20.99
C ALA A 48 -24.60 -43.40 -21.77
N LEU A 49 -23.44 -44.05 -21.83
CA LEU A 49 -23.27 -45.40 -22.39
C LEU A 49 -22.93 -46.38 -21.28
N ARG A 50 -23.37 -47.64 -21.42
CA ARG A 50 -23.00 -48.71 -20.50
C ARG A 50 -22.59 -49.95 -21.29
N ASP A 51 -21.49 -50.58 -20.90
CA ASP A 51 -21.05 -51.84 -21.50
C ASP A 51 -22.09 -52.92 -21.20
N ASP A 52 -22.61 -53.56 -22.25
CA ASP A 52 -23.51 -54.70 -22.14
C ASP A 52 -22.79 -55.97 -22.63
N PRO A 53 -22.74 -57.05 -21.83
CA PRO A 53 -22.02 -58.28 -22.20
C PRO A 53 -22.52 -58.97 -23.48
N ILE A 54 -23.74 -58.65 -23.93
CA ILE A 54 -24.42 -59.28 -25.07
C ILE A 54 -24.48 -58.34 -26.27
N ALA A 55 -24.82 -57.06 -26.05
CA ALA A 55 -25.03 -56.07 -27.11
C ALA A 55 -23.82 -55.16 -27.39
N GLY A 56 -22.73 -55.28 -26.61
CA GLY A 56 -21.55 -54.43 -26.70
C GLY A 56 -21.71 -53.14 -25.90
N PHE A 57 -22.63 -52.26 -26.30
CA PHE A 57 -22.91 -51.00 -25.60
C PHE A 57 -24.41 -50.66 -25.65
N GLU A 58 -24.99 -50.29 -24.50
CA GLU A 58 -26.34 -49.73 -24.39
C GLU A 58 -26.28 -48.22 -24.17
N LYS A 59 -27.11 -47.48 -24.91
CA LYS A 59 -27.30 -46.03 -24.78
C LYS A 59 -28.43 -45.71 -23.81
N TYR A 60 -28.12 -44.92 -22.80
CA TYR A 60 -29.04 -44.44 -21.78
C TYR A 60 -29.27 -42.93 -21.89
N VAL A 61 -30.50 -42.50 -21.62
CA VAL A 61 -30.82 -41.09 -21.38
C VAL A 61 -31.42 -40.90 -20.00
N ILE A 62 -31.13 -39.80 -19.33
CA ILE A 62 -31.56 -39.56 -17.96
C ILE A 62 -32.29 -38.21 -17.90
N LYS A 63 -33.41 -38.18 -17.17
CA LYS A 63 -34.17 -36.95 -16.87
C LYS A 63 -34.29 -36.75 -15.37
N VAL A 64 -34.14 -35.52 -14.90
CA VAL A 64 -34.21 -35.12 -13.49
C VAL A 64 -35.38 -34.15 -13.28
N LYS A 65 -36.22 -34.46 -12.29
CA LYS A 65 -37.33 -33.60 -11.86
C LYS A 65 -37.23 -33.35 -10.35
N SER A 66 -37.01 -32.09 -9.97
CA SER A 66 -36.90 -31.63 -8.57
C SER A 66 -38.16 -30.92 -8.04
N GLY A 67 -39.19 -30.73 -8.88
CA GLY A 67 -40.46 -30.11 -8.53
C GLY A 67 -41.50 -31.09 -7.97
N ALA A 68 -42.78 -30.90 -8.28
CA ALA A 68 -43.86 -31.78 -7.82
C ALA A 68 -43.68 -33.25 -8.24
N LEU A 69 -44.51 -34.14 -7.67
CA LEU A 69 -44.56 -35.56 -8.03
C LEU A 69 -44.60 -35.78 -9.55
N THR A 70 -43.92 -36.82 -10.02
CA THR A 70 -43.91 -37.23 -11.44
C THR A 70 -45.19 -37.98 -11.79
N SER A 71 -45.92 -37.49 -12.79
CA SER A 71 -47.19 -38.01 -13.29
C SER A 71 -47.02 -38.99 -14.46
N SER A 72 -48.09 -39.70 -14.85
CA SER A 72 -48.07 -40.58 -16.03
C SER A 72 -47.71 -39.83 -17.32
N GLN A 73 -48.17 -38.59 -17.47
CA GLN A 73 -47.88 -37.75 -18.65
C GLN A 73 -46.39 -37.39 -18.75
N ASP A 74 -45.72 -37.15 -17.61
CA ASP A 74 -44.27 -36.92 -17.59
C ASP A 74 -43.48 -38.14 -18.11
N ILE A 75 -43.95 -39.35 -17.79
CA ILE A 75 -43.34 -40.61 -18.23
C ILE A 75 -43.55 -40.83 -19.74
N GLU A 76 -44.73 -40.51 -20.26
CA GLU A 76 -45.02 -40.60 -21.70
C GLU A 76 -44.12 -39.65 -22.52
N HIS A 77 -44.01 -38.39 -22.09
CA HIS A 77 -43.10 -37.43 -22.73
C HIS A 77 -41.64 -37.89 -22.68
N PHE A 78 -41.22 -38.52 -21.58
CA PHE A 78 -39.87 -39.08 -21.48
C PHE A 78 -39.66 -40.28 -22.40
N ASN A 79 -40.68 -41.13 -22.59
CA ASN A 79 -40.60 -42.24 -23.55
C ASN A 79 -40.40 -41.74 -25.00
N GLU A 80 -41.09 -40.67 -25.38
CA GLU A 80 -40.87 -40.01 -26.68
C GLU A 80 -39.44 -39.47 -26.80
N ALA A 81 -38.92 -38.89 -25.72
CA ALA A 81 -37.55 -38.37 -25.66
C ALA A 81 -36.50 -39.48 -25.81
N ILE A 82 -36.71 -40.66 -25.20
CA ILE A 82 -35.88 -41.86 -25.43
C ILE A 82 -35.87 -42.23 -26.91
N GLY A 83 -37.05 -42.26 -27.55
CA GLY A 83 -37.18 -42.55 -28.98
C GLY A 83 -36.44 -41.53 -29.87
N ARG A 84 -36.61 -40.24 -29.58
CA ARG A 84 -35.93 -39.14 -30.29
C ARG A 84 -34.41 -39.22 -30.17
N ALA A 85 -33.91 -39.56 -28.99
CA ALA A 85 -32.49 -39.73 -28.72
C ALA A 85 -31.92 -41.05 -29.27
N LYS A 86 -32.76 -41.93 -29.83
CA LYS A 86 -32.40 -43.30 -30.25
C LYS A 86 -31.66 -44.06 -29.15
N ALA A 87 -32.13 -43.91 -27.91
CA ALA A 87 -31.55 -44.59 -26.75
C ALA A 87 -32.27 -45.91 -26.49
N ASP A 88 -31.53 -46.89 -25.99
CA ASP A 88 -32.04 -48.23 -25.68
C ASP A 88 -32.92 -48.19 -24.42
N LYS A 89 -32.49 -47.41 -23.42
CA LYS A 89 -33.17 -47.26 -22.12
C LYS A 89 -33.14 -45.82 -21.61
N GLY A 90 -34.04 -45.50 -20.69
CA GLY A 90 -34.04 -44.22 -19.98
C GLY A 90 -34.16 -44.34 -18.47
N ILE A 91 -33.49 -43.47 -17.72
CA ILE A 91 -33.63 -43.33 -16.27
C ILE A 91 -34.39 -42.02 -15.98
N PHE A 92 -35.58 -42.12 -15.41
CA PHE A 92 -36.26 -40.95 -14.88
C PHE A 92 -35.89 -40.83 -13.40
N VAL A 93 -35.43 -39.66 -12.97
CA VAL A 93 -35.07 -39.34 -11.58
C VAL A 93 -36.04 -38.31 -11.05
N SER A 94 -36.77 -38.65 -9.98
CA SER A 94 -37.73 -37.75 -9.34
C SER A 94 -37.42 -37.58 -7.86
N ILE A 95 -36.96 -36.38 -7.48
CA ILE A 95 -36.55 -36.08 -6.11
C ILE A 95 -37.72 -36.20 -5.12
N ASN A 96 -38.91 -35.76 -5.52
CA ASN A 96 -40.11 -35.81 -4.68
C ASN A 96 -40.98 -37.06 -4.91
N GLY A 97 -40.61 -37.94 -5.85
CA GLY A 97 -41.28 -39.23 -6.10
C GLY A 97 -42.30 -39.25 -7.24
N TYR A 98 -43.04 -40.36 -7.35
CA TYR A 98 -43.96 -40.65 -8.47
C TYR A 98 -45.39 -40.86 -7.99
N THR A 99 -46.36 -40.50 -8.83
CA THR A 99 -47.77 -40.87 -8.64
C THR A 99 -47.98 -42.37 -8.84
N LYS A 100 -49.09 -42.93 -8.31
CA LYS A 100 -49.37 -44.37 -8.39
C LYS A 100 -49.57 -44.85 -9.83
N ASP A 101 -50.27 -44.05 -10.62
CA ASP A 101 -50.51 -44.18 -12.06
C ASP A 101 -49.19 -44.19 -12.86
N ALA A 102 -48.26 -43.28 -12.58
CA ALA A 102 -46.95 -43.26 -13.24
C ALA A 102 -46.14 -44.55 -12.99
N LYS A 103 -46.12 -45.05 -11.74
CA LYS A 103 -45.45 -46.32 -11.39
C LYS A 103 -46.09 -47.52 -12.11
N LEU A 104 -47.42 -47.55 -12.19
CA LEU A 104 -48.18 -48.59 -12.92
C LEU A 104 -47.88 -48.59 -14.43
N LEU A 105 -47.80 -47.41 -15.04
CA LEU A 105 -47.51 -47.25 -16.47
C LEU A 105 -46.13 -47.81 -16.83
N VAL A 106 -45.09 -47.43 -16.07
CA VAL A 106 -43.74 -47.98 -16.27
C VAL A 106 -43.71 -49.50 -16.07
N GLY A 107 -44.43 -50.03 -15.06
CA GLY A 107 -44.45 -51.45 -14.75
C GLY A 107 -45.18 -52.33 -15.79
N LYS A 108 -46.16 -51.78 -16.53
CA LYS A 108 -46.96 -52.50 -17.52
C LYS A 108 -46.48 -52.31 -18.95
N GLU A 109 -46.22 -51.08 -19.36
CA GLU A 109 -46.01 -50.74 -20.79
C GLU A 109 -44.54 -50.46 -21.12
N TYR A 110 -43.80 -49.85 -20.20
CA TYR A 110 -42.39 -49.47 -20.42
C TYR A 110 -41.40 -50.30 -19.60
N LYS A 111 -41.81 -51.50 -19.19
CA LYS A 111 -41.01 -52.39 -18.34
C LYS A 111 -39.70 -52.74 -19.02
N GLY A 112 -38.58 -52.42 -18.38
CA GLY A 112 -37.23 -52.65 -18.91
C GLY A 112 -36.72 -51.56 -19.86
N ARG A 113 -37.61 -50.69 -20.37
CA ARG A 113 -37.27 -49.52 -21.20
C ARG A 113 -37.05 -48.25 -20.36
N ILE A 114 -37.90 -48.03 -19.35
CA ILE A 114 -37.76 -46.91 -18.40
C ILE A 114 -37.46 -47.44 -17.01
N ILE A 115 -36.43 -46.87 -16.37
CA ILE A 115 -36.03 -47.12 -14.99
C ILE A 115 -36.43 -45.89 -14.16
N ILE A 116 -37.08 -46.12 -13.03
CA ILE A 116 -37.47 -45.05 -12.10
C ILE A 116 -36.51 -44.99 -10.91
N TRP A 117 -36.04 -43.78 -10.57
CA TRP A 117 -35.28 -43.46 -9.38
C TRP A 117 -36.01 -42.37 -8.61
N ASP A 118 -36.48 -42.68 -7.40
CA ASP A 118 -37.02 -41.67 -6.49
C ASP A 118 -35.91 -41.07 -5.62
N GLY A 119 -36.24 -40.00 -4.89
CA GLY A 119 -35.29 -39.32 -4.01
C GLY A 119 -34.67 -40.24 -2.95
N GLU A 120 -35.44 -41.20 -2.42
CA GLU A 120 -34.93 -42.16 -1.41
C GLU A 120 -33.87 -43.07 -2.02
N LYS A 121 -34.16 -43.67 -3.18
CA LYS A 121 -33.20 -44.49 -3.90
C LYS A 121 -31.95 -43.70 -4.31
N LEU A 122 -32.11 -42.45 -4.72
CA LEU A 122 -30.97 -41.60 -5.08
C LEU A 122 -30.09 -41.29 -3.87
N VAL A 123 -30.66 -41.04 -2.68
CA VAL A 123 -29.88 -40.89 -1.44
C VAL A 123 -29.08 -42.15 -1.12
N GLU A 124 -29.71 -43.32 -1.26
CA GLU A 124 -29.07 -44.61 -1.03
C GLU A 124 -27.88 -44.80 -1.97
N ASP A 125 -28.10 -44.68 -3.28
CA ASP A 125 -27.06 -44.83 -4.30
C ASP A 125 -25.89 -43.83 -4.13
N LEU A 126 -26.19 -42.57 -3.78
CA LEU A 126 -25.17 -41.54 -3.53
C LEU A 126 -24.31 -41.83 -2.29
N ASN A 127 -24.93 -42.33 -1.22
CA ASN A 127 -24.21 -42.68 0.00
C ASN A 127 -23.40 -43.97 -0.15
N ASP A 128 -23.95 -44.97 -0.84
CA ASP A 128 -23.29 -46.25 -1.11
C ASP A 128 -22.05 -46.11 -2.00
N LYS A 129 -22.08 -45.13 -2.92
CA LYS A 129 -20.95 -44.77 -3.79
C LYS A 129 -20.04 -43.68 -3.21
N GLU A 130 -20.28 -43.28 -1.96
CA GLU A 130 -19.52 -42.24 -1.24
C GLU A 130 -19.38 -40.92 -2.03
N VAL A 131 -20.41 -40.54 -2.80
CA VAL A 131 -20.40 -39.30 -3.58
C VAL A 131 -20.39 -38.10 -2.62
N PRO A 132 -19.38 -37.22 -2.66
CA PRO A 132 -19.29 -36.11 -1.71
C PRO A 132 -20.38 -35.07 -1.97
N VAL A 133 -20.97 -34.54 -0.89
CA VAL A 133 -21.82 -33.34 -0.94
C VAL A 133 -20.93 -32.13 -1.25
N SER A 134 -21.29 -31.33 -2.25
CA SER A 134 -20.50 -30.15 -2.63
C SER A 134 -20.37 -29.14 -1.47
N GLU A 135 -19.20 -28.49 -1.37
CA GLU A 135 -18.92 -27.51 -0.32
C GLU A 135 -19.91 -26.34 -0.33
N ASP A 136 -20.30 -25.87 -1.52
CA ASP A 136 -21.31 -24.81 -1.70
C ASP A 136 -22.68 -25.17 -1.11
N LEU A 137 -23.10 -26.43 -1.24
CA LEU A 137 -24.37 -26.91 -0.71
C LEU A 137 -24.29 -27.07 0.81
N LEU A 138 -23.16 -27.54 1.32
CA LEU A 138 -22.89 -27.63 2.76
C LEU A 138 -22.88 -26.26 3.43
N GLU A 139 -22.28 -25.26 2.79
CA GLU A 139 -22.25 -23.89 3.31
C GLU A 139 -23.65 -23.25 3.34
N LYS A 140 -24.45 -23.44 2.28
CA LYS A 140 -25.85 -22.98 2.24
C LYS A 140 -26.70 -23.60 3.36
N ILE A 141 -26.58 -24.92 3.56
CA ILE A 141 -27.32 -25.64 4.60
C ILE A 141 -26.85 -25.23 6.00
N LYS A 142 -25.54 -25.08 6.21
CA LYS A 142 -25.00 -24.57 7.48
C LYS A 142 -25.54 -23.18 7.79
N ARG A 143 -25.49 -22.26 6.81
CA ARG A 143 -25.99 -20.90 6.97
C ARG A 143 -27.48 -20.88 7.32
N LYS A 144 -28.30 -21.67 6.62
CA LYS A 144 -29.73 -21.81 6.90
C LYS A 144 -30.00 -22.39 8.30
N LYS A 145 -29.27 -23.44 8.70
CA LYS A 145 -29.40 -24.04 10.05
C LYS A 145 -28.91 -23.11 11.17
N GLU A 146 -27.91 -22.29 10.91
CA GLU A 146 -27.46 -21.25 11.83
C GLU A 146 -28.47 -20.11 11.93
N GLU A 147 -29.03 -19.65 10.80
CA GLU A 147 -30.10 -18.65 10.74
C GLU A 147 -31.34 -19.14 11.51
N GLU A 148 -31.78 -20.38 11.29
CA GLU A 148 -32.92 -21.01 11.99
C GLU A 148 -32.67 -21.11 13.50
N LYS A 149 -31.49 -21.58 13.93
CA LYS A 149 -31.12 -21.63 15.37
C LYS A 149 -31.06 -20.25 16.00
N LEU A 150 -30.60 -19.25 15.26
CA LEU A 150 -30.52 -17.87 15.73
C LEU A 150 -31.93 -17.27 15.85
N GLU A 151 -32.82 -17.54 14.90
CA GLU A 151 -34.24 -17.17 14.97
C GLU A 151 -34.97 -17.82 16.14
N GLU A 152 -34.76 -19.12 16.37
CA GLU A 152 -35.31 -19.83 17.52
C GLU A 152 -34.85 -19.21 18.85
N LYS A 153 -33.56 -18.85 18.97
CA LYS A 153 -33.06 -18.14 20.16
C LYS A 153 -33.66 -16.74 20.33
N ARG A 154 -33.90 -16.02 19.23
CA ARG A 154 -34.48 -14.67 19.27
C ARG A 154 -35.95 -14.67 19.67
N LYS A 155 -36.70 -15.71 19.30
CA LYS A 155 -38.18 -15.74 19.41
C LYS A 155 -38.73 -16.87 20.30
N GLY A 156 -37.87 -17.70 20.88
CA GLY A 156 -38.22 -18.93 21.60
C GLY A 156 -39.09 -18.76 22.86
N VAL A 157 -39.45 -17.52 23.22
CA VAL A 157 -40.34 -17.22 24.35
C VAL A 157 -41.83 -17.21 23.97
N LEU A 158 -42.15 -17.24 22.66
CA LEU A 158 -43.52 -17.24 22.18
C LEU A 158 -44.20 -18.60 22.36
N LYS A 159 -45.40 -18.60 22.95
CA LYS A 159 -46.23 -19.81 23.12
C LYS A 159 -47.40 -19.77 22.15
N VAL A 160 -47.89 -20.95 21.75
CA VAL A 160 -49.12 -21.05 20.96
C VAL A 160 -50.33 -20.92 21.89
N ILE A 161 -51.06 -19.81 21.80
CA ILE A 161 -52.28 -19.54 22.55
C ILE A 161 -53.47 -19.82 21.61
N ARG A 162 -54.37 -20.72 22.04
CA ARG A 162 -55.63 -20.99 21.34
C ARG A 162 -56.71 -20.03 21.84
N LEU A 163 -57.35 -19.34 20.91
CA LEU A 163 -58.45 -18.42 21.16
C LEU A 163 -59.79 -19.18 21.03
N ASP A 164 -60.73 -18.85 21.90
CA ASP A 164 -62.11 -19.35 21.91
C ASP A 164 -62.95 -18.85 20.72
N THR A 165 -62.46 -17.82 20.02
CA THR A 165 -63.11 -17.24 18.85
C THR A 165 -62.09 -16.79 17.81
N PRO A 166 -62.44 -16.70 16.52
CA PRO A 166 -61.47 -16.38 15.49
C PRO A 166 -61.06 -14.90 15.49
N LEU A 167 -59.88 -14.63 14.92
CA LEU A 167 -59.43 -13.27 14.62
C LEU A 167 -60.10 -12.73 13.35
N LEU A 168 -60.58 -11.49 13.38
CA LEU A 168 -61.06 -10.81 12.18
C LEU A 168 -59.90 -10.40 11.24
N TYR A 169 -58.75 -10.05 11.81
CA TYR A 169 -57.54 -9.69 11.06
C TYR A 169 -56.38 -10.62 11.45
N SER A 170 -55.61 -11.07 10.45
CA SER A 170 -54.45 -11.93 10.68
C SER A 170 -53.38 -11.22 11.50
N PHE A 171 -52.85 -11.91 12.50
CA PHE A 171 -51.73 -11.43 13.32
C PHE A 171 -50.47 -12.26 13.05
N SER A 172 -49.34 -11.58 12.85
CA SER A 172 -48.03 -12.22 12.68
C SER A 172 -47.03 -11.60 13.67
N PRO A 173 -46.57 -12.35 14.69
CA PRO A 173 -45.57 -11.83 15.63
C PRO A 173 -44.22 -11.59 14.96
N ASP A 174 -43.88 -12.36 13.91
CA ASP A 174 -42.63 -12.19 13.15
C ASP A 174 -42.58 -10.83 12.47
N LYS A 175 -43.67 -10.44 11.80
CA LYS A 175 -43.75 -9.11 11.15
C LYS A 175 -43.60 -7.97 12.16
N VAL A 176 -44.19 -8.14 13.34
CA VAL A 176 -44.14 -7.13 14.41
C VAL A 176 -42.73 -7.04 15.02
N PHE A 177 -42.09 -8.19 15.29
CA PHE A 177 -40.71 -8.22 15.78
C PHE A 177 -39.72 -7.64 14.77
N GLU A 178 -39.86 -7.95 13.48
CA GLU A 178 -39.04 -7.38 12.42
C GLU A 178 -39.22 -5.86 12.32
N GLN A 179 -40.46 -5.37 12.41
CA GLN A 179 -40.73 -3.94 12.38
C GLN A 179 -40.02 -3.20 13.51
N ILE A 180 -40.08 -3.72 14.75
CA ILE A 180 -39.38 -3.11 15.90
C ILE A 180 -37.86 -3.25 15.78
N SER A 181 -37.37 -4.41 15.35
CA SER A 181 -35.94 -4.66 15.19
C SER A 181 -35.32 -3.74 14.15
N SER A 182 -35.99 -3.53 13.01
CA SER A 182 -35.58 -2.58 11.98
C SER A 182 -35.60 -1.13 12.47
N LEU A 183 -36.52 -0.76 13.37
CA LEU A 183 -36.51 0.57 13.99
C LEU A 183 -35.31 0.76 14.93
N LEU A 184 -35.00 -0.26 15.75
CA LEU A 184 -33.82 -0.25 16.62
C LEU A 184 -32.52 -0.13 15.82
N GLU A 185 -32.41 -0.87 14.73
CA GLU A 185 -31.26 -0.82 13.81
C GLU A 185 -31.14 0.55 13.14
N LYS A 186 -32.24 1.09 12.59
CA LYS A 186 -32.23 2.37 11.87
C LYS A 186 -31.90 3.54 12.78
N LYS A 187 -32.56 3.63 13.94
CA LYS A 187 -32.49 4.79 14.84
C LYS A 187 -31.30 4.75 15.78
N TYR A 188 -30.96 3.56 16.29
CA TYR A 188 -29.95 3.39 17.35
C TYR A 188 -28.76 2.55 16.91
N LYS A 189 -28.69 2.09 15.65
CA LYS A 189 -27.57 1.30 15.09
C LYS A 189 -27.32 -0.03 15.83
N ILE A 190 -28.34 -0.57 16.48
CA ILE A 190 -28.28 -1.86 17.16
C ILE A 190 -28.40 -2.97 16.11
N LYS A 191 -27.46 -3.91 16.11
CA LYS A 191 -27.53 -5.06 15.20
C LYS A 191 -28.66 -6.00 15.62
N LYS A 192 -29.37 -6.59 14.66
CA LYS A 192 -30.45 -7.56 14.92
C LYS A 192 -30.02 -8.76 15.78
N GLU A 193 -28.75 -9.16 15.69
CA GLU A 193 -28.19 -10.24 16.50
C GLU A 193 -28.11 -9.93 17.99
N ASP A 194 -28.10 -8.65 18.36
CA ASP A 194 -28.10 -8.23 19.75
C ASP A 194 -29.52 -8.13 20.33
N ILE A 195 -30.57 -8.35 19.53
CA ILE A 195 -31.98 -8.16 19.91
C ILE A 195 -32.66 -9.51 20.14
N ILE A 196 -33.16 -9.73 21.36
CA ILE A 196 -33.85 -10.96 21.76
C ILE A 196 -35.23 -10.58 22.30
N LEU A 197 -36.28 -11.25 21.81
CA LEU A 197 -37.64 -11.07 22.32
C LEU A 197 -37.79 -11.75 23.68
N LYS A 198 -38.18 -10.97 24.70
CA LYS A 198 -38.52 -11.51 26.03
C LYS A 198 -40.02 -11.67 26.19
N THR A 199 -40.78 -10.65 25.82
CA THR A 199 -42.24 -10.63 26.02
C THR A 199 -42.90 -10.07 24.78
N LEU A 200 -43.98 -10.72 24.32
CA LEU A 200 -44.91 -10.17 23.33
C LEU A 200 -46.32 -10.28 23.88
N ILE A 201 -46.94 -9.13 24.16
CA ILE A 201 -48.32 -9.03 24.64
C ILE A 201 -49.18 -8.52 23.49
N LEU A 202 -50.18 -9.31 23.07
CA LEU A 202 -51.18 -8.88 22.11
C LEU A 202 -52.39 -8.30 22.84
N GLU A 203 -52.72 -7.04 22.58
CA GLU A 203 -53.99 -6.44 23.01
C GLU A 203 -55.00 -6.56 21.85
N ALA A 204 -56.10 -7.26 22.12
CA ALA A 204 -57.18 -7.46 21.17
C ALA A 204 -58.51 -6.98 21.77
N SER A 205 -59.42 -6.47 20.93
CA SER A 205 -60.78 -6.11 21.36
C SER A 205 -61.81 -7.10 20.84
N THR A 206 -62.91 -7.28 21.58
CA THR A 206 -64.06 -8.04 21.08
C THR A 206 -64.85 -7.22 20.06
N ALA A 207 -65.31 -7.89 19.01
CA ALA A 207 -66.29 -7.39 18.06
C ALA A 207 -67.33 -8.47 17.74
N TYR A 208 -68.43 -8.08 17.12
CA TYR A 208 -69.53 -8.99 16.79
C TYR A 208 -69.90 -8.88 15.32
N ILE A 209 -70.02 -10.03 14.67
CA ILE A 209 -70.54 -10.17 13.31
C ILE A 209 -72.00 -10.62 13.41
N PHE A 210 -72.90 -9.91 12.75
CA PHE A 210 -74.31 -10.27 12.64
C PHE A 210 -74.69 -10.53 11.20
N SER A 211 -75.39 -11.62 10.92
CA SER A 211 -76.06 -11.81 9.63
C SER A 211 -77.51 -11.38 9.80
N TRP A 212 -78.01 -10.54 8.90
CA TRP A 212 -79.30 -9.87 9.08
C TRP A 212 -80.08 -9.76 7.77
N SER A 213 -81.40 -9.59 7.89
CA SER A 213 -82.28 -9.23 6.77
C SER A 213 -83.35 -8.24 7.19
N ALA A 214 -83.86 -7.46 6.23
CA ALA A 214 -84.98 -6.53 6.43
C ALA A 214 -86.27 -7.06 5.78
N LEU A 215 -87.39 -7.00 6.51
CA LEU A 215 -88.69 -7.53 6.05
C LEU A 215 -89.33 -6.73 4.90
N VAL A 216 -88.94 -5.47 4.71
CA VAL A 216 -89.63 -4.52 3.82
C VAL A 216 -89.01 -4.48 2.41
N GLU A 217 -87.76 -4.92 2.25
CA GLU A 217 -86.99 -4.77 0.99
C GLU A 217 -86.30 -6.07 0.51
N ASP A 218 -86.54 -7.23 1.16
CA ASP A 218 -85.80 -8.51 0.96
C ASP A 218 -84.27 -8.36 0.96
N THR A 219 -83.75 -7.29 1.56
CA THR A 219 -82.33 -6.98 1.68
C THR A 219 -81.69 -7.84 2.77
N LYS A 220 -80.52 -8.45 2.48
CA LYS A 220 -79.79 -9.36 3.37
C LYS A 220 -78.30 -9.04 3.30
N ASP A 221 -77.65 -8.91 4.44
CA ASP A 221 -76.20 -8.66 4.51
C ASP A 221 -75.64 -9.12 5.87
N LYS A 222 -74.36 -8.85 6.09
CA LYS A 222 -73.67 -8.98 7.37
C LYS A 222 -73.29 -7.60 7.88
N ALA A 223 -73.27 -7.45 9.20
CA ALA A 223 -72.81 -6.26 9.89
C ALA A 223 -71.67 -6.63 10.85
N VAL A 224 -70.71 -5.72 11.06
CA VAL A 224 -69.65 -5.85 12.07
C VAL A 224 -69.72 -4.68 13.04
N ILE A 225 -69.73 -4.99 14.33
CA ILE A 225 -69.76 -4.00 15.42
C ILE A 225 -68.43 -4.05 16.14
N PHE A 226 -67.66 -2.98 16.03
CA PHE A 226 -66.34 -2.84 16.65
C PHE A 226 -66.45 -2.12 18.01
N SER A 227 -67.31 -1.12 18.11
CA SER A 227 -67.57 -0.33 19.34
C SER A 227 -68.93 0.41 19.25
N LYS A 228 -69.25 1.25 20.23
CA LYS A 228 -70.46 2.12 20.21
C LYS A 228 -70.46 3.09 19.03
N GLU A 229 -69.28 3.45 18.53
CA GLU A 229 -69.06 4.49 17.52
C GLU A 229 -68.68 3.91 16.14
N GLU A 230 -68.13 2.69 16.11
CA GLU A 230 -67.62 2.04 14.89
C GLU A 230 -68.50 0.82 14.55
N ILE A 231 -69.53 1.06 13.74
CA ILE A 231 -70.52 0.06 13.28
C ILE A 231 -70.50 0.04 11.75
N LEU A 232 -70.29 -1.14 11.15
CA LEU A 232 -70.35 -1.36 9.71
C LEU A 232 -71.59 -2.21 9.37
N PRO A 233 -72.69 -1.60 8.90
CA PRO A 233 -73.96 -2.30 8.72
C PRO A 233 -74.02 -3.20 7.48
N PHE A 234 -73.23 -2.88 6.45
CA PHE A 234 -73.20 -3.60 5.16
C PHE A 234 -71.77 -4.02 4.84
N VAL A 235 -71.40 -5.24 5.23
CA VAL A 235 -70.07 -5.81 4.95
C VAL A 235 -69.85 -6.00 3.45
N SER A 236 -70.90 -6.31 2.67
CA SER A 236 -70.80 -6.52 1.22
C SER A 236 -70.25 -5.31 0.44
N LYS A 237 -70.32 -4.10 1.03
CA LYS A 237 -69.80 -2.86 0.43
C LYS A 237 -68.27 -2.75 0.51
N ASP A 238 -67.62 -3.59 1.31
CA ASP A 238 -66.16 -3.65 1.46
C ASP A 238 -65.67 -5.07 1.15
N GLU A 239 -65.11 -5.24 -0.05
CA GLU A 239 -64.63 -6.54 -0.55
C GLU A 239 -63.55 -7.15 0.35
N GLU A 240 -62.70 -6.32 0.98
CA GLU A 240 -61.63 -6.80 1.87
C GLU A 240 -62.20 -7.26 3.21
N LEU A 241 -63.18 -6.53 3.75
CA LEU A 241 -63.88 -6.90 4.96
C LEU A 241 -64.77 -8.15 4.75
N ASP A 242 -65.48 -8.27 3.63
CA ASP A 242 -66.32 -9.43 3.36
C ASP A 242 -65.51 -10.73 3.26
N LYS A 243 -64.32 -10.70 2.65
CA LYS A 243 -63.41 -11.86 2.66
C LYS A 243 -63.01 -12.27 4.09
N LYS A 244 -62.66 -11.29 4.93
CA LYS A 244 -62.25 -11.52 6.33
C LYS A 244 -63.41 -12.04 7.18
N VAL A 245 -64.59 -11.43 7.04
CA VAL A 245 -65.82 -11.82 7.74
C VAL A 245 -66.25 -13.22 7.32
N SER A 246 -66.26 -13.52 6.02
CA SER A 246 -66.63 -14.84 5.50
C SER A 246 -65.69 -15.93 6.00
N LYS A 247 -64.38 -15.66 6.04
CA LYS A 247 -63.40 -16.56 6.65
C LYS A 247 -63.65 -16.75 8.15
N ALA A 248 -63.81 -15.66 8.89
CA ALA A 248 -64.06 -15.71 10.33
C ALA A 248 -65.37 -16.44 10.67
N LEU A 249 -66.39 -16.42 9.80
CA LEU A 249 -67.64 -17.17 9.98
C LEU A 249 -67.45 -18.69 9.84
N LEU A 250 -66.47 -19.16 9.05
CA LEU A 250 -66.15 -20.59 8.87
C LEU A 250 -65.30 -21.16 10.02
N GLU A 251 -64.47 -20.34 10.67
CA GLU A 251 -63.52 -20.80 11.70
C GLU A 251 -64.15 -20.84 13.11
N SER A 252 -63.90 -21.88 13.90
CA SER A 252 -64.38 -21.96 15.29
C SER A 252 -63.48 -21.26 16.31
N GLY A 253 -62.27 -20.88 15.91
CA GLY A 253 -61.26 -20.25 16.77
C GLY A 253 -59.98 -19.97 15.98
N SER A 254 -58.99 -19.35 16.62
CA SER A 254 -57.68 -19.11 16.02
C SER A 254 -56.55 -19.49 16.98
N ALA A 255 -55.38 -19.81 16.43
CA ALA A 255 -54.16 -20.01 17.22
C ALA A 255 -53.17 -18.89 16.90
N ILE A 256 -52.63 -18.25 17.94
CA ILE A 256 -51.62 -17.20 17.81
C ILE A 256 -50.36 -17.56 18.57
N LYS A 257 -49.22 -17.01 18.13
CA LYS A 257 -47.96 -17.07 18.86
C LYS A 257 -47.77 -15.75 19.62
N ALA A 258 -47.84 -15.79 20.94
CA ALA A 258 -47.64 -14.65 21.83
C ALA A 258 -47.15 -15.13 23.20
N THR A 259 -46.63 -14.22 24.03
CA THR A 259 -46.34 -14.52 25.44
C THR A 259 -47.63 -14.41 26.27
N GLU A 260 -48.43 -13.38 26.00
CA GLU A 260 -49.70 -13.09 26.69
C GLU A 260 -50.70 -12.47 25.71
N ILE A 261 -52.00 -12.64 25.97
CA ILE A 261 -53.07 -11.92 25.29
C ILE A 261 -53.92 -11.17 26.31
N ARG A 262 -54.26 -9.91 26.01
CA ARG A 262 -55.17 -9.06 26.78
C ARG A 262 -56.39 -8.74 25.93
N ILE A 263 -57.56 -9.13 26.43
CA ILE A 263 -58.84 -8.92 25.74
C ILE A 263 -59.55 -7.73 26.37
N ILE A 264 -59.90 -6.76 25.54
CA ILE A 264 -60.71 -5.60 25.91
C ILE A 264 -62.11 -5.83 25.37
N GLU A 265 -63.12 -5.79 26.24
CA GLU A 265 -64.52 -5.96 25.84
C GLU A 265 -65.23 -4.59 25.80
N PRO A 266 -65.21 -3.86 24.67
CA PRO A 266 -65.82 -2.53 24.58
C PRO A 266 -67.36 -2.56 24.66
N LEU A 267 -67.96 -3.73 24.42
CA LEU A 267 -69.40 -3.92 24.32
C LEU A 267 -69.81 -5.30 24.82
N THR A 268 -70.92 -5.35 25.53
CA THR A 268 -71.60 -6.61 25.81
C THR A 268 -72.32 -7.14 24.56
N PRO A 269 -72.57 -8.46 24.47
CA PRO A 269 -73.30 -9.03 23.35
C PRO A 269 -74.72 -8.47 23.15
N ASN A 270 -75.35 -7.95 24.21
CA ASN A 270 -76.69 -7.38 24.17
C ASN A 270 -76.68 -5.93 23.69
N GLU A 271 -75.73 -5.11 24.14
CA GLU A 271 -75.52 -3.76 23.61
C GLU A 271 -75.24 -3.81 22.11
N ALA A 272 -74.45 -4.78 21.65
CA ALA A 272 -74.18 -5.01 20.24
C ALA A 272 -75.47 -5.22 19.42
N VAL A 273 -76.43 -6.02 19.91
CA VAL A 273 -77.73 -6.24 19.24
C VAL A 273 -78.54 -4.96 19.09
N LEU A 274 -78.60 -4.15 20.15
CA LEU A 274 -79.33 -2.87 20.14
C LEU A 274 -78.70 -1.88 19.15
N LEU A 275 -77.36 -1.79 19.16
CA LEU A 275 -76.60 -0.89 18.28
C LEU A 275 -76.78 -1.22 16.80
N VAL A 276 -76.69 -2.50 16.41
CA VAL A 276 -76.86 -2.89 14.99
C VAL A 276 -78.29 -2.72 14.51
N LYS A 277 -79.29 -3.05 15.33
CA LYS A 277 -80.70 -2.83 14.96
C LYS A 277 -81.01 -1.35 14.82
N SER A 278 -80.51 -0.51 15.74
CA SER A 278 -80.69 0.93 15.67
C SER A 278 -80.04 1.51 14.41
N ARG A 279 -78.80 1.11 14.12
CA ARG A 279 -78.07 1.63 12.96
C ARG A 279 -78.66 1.18 11.62
N LEU A 280 -79.03 -0.08 11.50
CA LEU A 280 -79.68 -0.60 10.30
C LEU A 280 -81.07 0.02 10.08
N ALA A 281 -81.82 0.30 11.16
CA ALA A 281 -83.14 0.93 11.08
C ALA A 281 -83.03 2.35 10.55
N GLU A 282 -82.02 3.09 11.01
CA GLU A 282 -81.68 4.43 10.52
C GLU A 282 -81.26 4.39 9.04
N ASP A 283 -80.29 3.54 8.69
CA ASP A 283 -79.71 3.49 7.34
C ASP A 283 -80.72 3.01 6.28
N LEU A 284 -81.63 2.10 6.62
CA LEU A 284 -82.69 1.58 5.74
C LEU A 284 -84.03 2.32 5.87
N LYS A 285 -84.14 3.29 6.80
CA LYS A 285 -85.39 4.01 7.13
C LYS A 285 -86.57 3.09 7.45
N VAL A 286 -86.32 2.02 8.20
CA VAL A 286 -87.33 1.05 8.66
C VAL A 286 -87.41 1.00 10.18
N SER A 287 -88.46 0.40 10.75
CA SER A 287 -88.51 0.13 12.19
C SER A 287 -87.46 -0.90 12.60
N GLN A 288 -86.88 -0.77 13.80
CA GLN A 288 -85.97 -1.78 14.37
C GLN A 288 -86.60 -3.19 14.44
N SER A 289 -87.93 -3.26 14.60
CA SER A 289 -88.69 -4.51 14.60
C SER A 289 -88.71 -5.19 13.23
N SER A 290 -88.47 -4.44 12.15
CA SER A 290 -88.41 -4.96 10.77
C SER A 290 -87.06 -5.59 10.40
N ILE A 291 -86.07 -5.53 11.31
CA ILE A 291 -84.74 -6.11 11.13
C ILE A 291 -84.64 -7.42 11.91
N ILE A 292 -84.37 -8.50 11.17
CA ILE A 292 -84.17 -9.85 11.71
C ILE A 292 -82.68 -10.14 11.72
N LEU A 293 -82.15 -10.54 12.88
CA LEU A 293 -80.77 -11.01 13.03
C LEU A 293 -80.80 -12.54 13.05
N HIS A 294 -80.18 -13.18 12.07
CA HIS A 294 -80.17 -14.64 11.88
C HIS A 294 -79.10 -15.34 12.70
N SER A 295 -77.92 -14.72 12.79
CA SER A 295 -76.79 -15.29 13.52
C SER A 295 -75.90 -14.19 14.10
N ARG A 296 -75.24 -14.51 15.23
CA ARG A 296 -74.24 -13.68 15.89
C ARG A 296 -72.96 -14.47 16.08
N LYS A 297 -71.82 -13.88 15.74
CA LYS A 297 -70.50 -14.46 16.02
C LYS A 297 -69.58 -13.44 16.71
N LYS A 298 -68.96 -13.83 17.81
CA LYS A 298 -67.90 -13.04 18.47
C LYS A 298 -66.62 -13.17 17.65
N VAL A 299 -65.85 -12.10 17.49
CA VAL A 299 -64.51 -12.15 16.89
C VAL A 299 -63.56 -11.27 17.67
N TYR A 300 -62.28 -11.58 17.61
CA TYR A 300 -61.24 -10.75 18.20
C TYR A 300 -60.57 -9.89 17.13
N ILE A 301 -60.28 -8.65 17.50
CA ILE A 301 -59.63 -7.66 16.64
C ILE A 301 -58.30 -7.29 17.28
N PRO A 302 -57.17 -7.69 16.69
CA PRO A 302 -55.86 -7.22 17.12
C PRO A 302 -55.81 -5.69 17.06
N LYS A 303 -55.48 -5.04 18.19
CA LYS A 303 -55.39 -3.57 18.28
C LYS A 303 -53.95 -3.11 18.42
N ARG A 304 -53.23 -3.65 19.40
CA ARG A 304 -51.88 -3.21 19.74
C ARG A 304 -51.00 -4.37 20.18
N VAL A 305 -49.70 -4.24 19.98
CA VAL A 305 -48.69 -5.18 20.49
C VAL A 305 -47.69 -4.43 21.35
N LEU A 306 -47.40 -4.98 22.53
CA LEU A 306 -46.33 -4.51 23.40
C LEU A 306 -45.21 -5.55 23.42
N LEU A 307 -43.97 -5.09 23.21
CA LEU A 307 -42.79 -5.93 23.19
C LEU A 307 -41.84 -5.52 24.30
N GLU A 308 -41.29 -6.49 25.00
CA GLU A 308 -40.10 -6.30 25.82
C GLU A 308 -38.95 -7.05 25.18
N LEU A 309 -37.86 -6.33 24.95
CA LEU A 309 -36.71 -6.80 24.21
C LEU A 309 -35.48 -6.73 25.12
N GLN A 310 -34.66 -7.77 25.10
CA GLN A 310 -33.29 -7.70 25.56
C GLN A 310 -32.42 -7.22 24.40
N VAL A 311 -31.60 -6.20 24.65
CA VAL A 311 -30.68 -5.61 23.67
C VAL A 311 -29.27 -5.68 24.21
N GLY A 312 -28.54 -6.75 23.87
CA GLY A 312 -27.27 -7.09 24.50
C GLY A 312 -27.45 -7.24 26.01
N ILE A 313 -26.82 -6.36 26.80
CA ILE A 313 -26.98 -6.31 28.26
C ILE A 313 -28.08 -5.34 28.74
N ASN A 314 -28.71 -4.60 27.82
CA ASN A 314 -29.74 -3.60 28.11
C ASN A 314 -31.14 -4.15 27.79
N SER A 315 -32.17 -3.33 28.02
CA SER A 315 -33.57 -3.64 27.69
C SER A 315 -34.23 -2.52 26.90
N ALA A 316 -35.17 -2.88 26.03
CA ALA A 316 -35.98 -1.95 25.26
C ALA A 316 -37.45 -2.35 25.29
N LYS A 317 -38.33 -1.35 25.15
CA LYS A 317 -39.78 -1.56 25.01
C LYS A 317 -40.25 -1.11 23.63
N GLY A 318 -40.95 -2.00 22.94
CA GLY A 318 -41.57 -1.74 21.65
C GLY A 318 -43.10 -1.68 21.76
N GLU A 319 -43.72 -0.85 20.93
CA GLU A 319 -45.17 -0.74 20.82
C GLU A 319 -45.54 -0.66 19.35
N VAL A 320 -46.49 -1.47 18.89
CA VAL A 320 -47.01 -1.42 17.52
C VAL A 320 -48.52 -1.33 17.55
N ASP A 321 -49.08 -0.27 16.98
CA ASP A 321 -50.50 -0.15 16.68
C ASP A 321 -50.79 -0.90 15.38
N LEU A 322 -51.63 -1.93 15.46
CA LEU A 322 -51.93 -2.80 14.32
C LEU A 322 -52.94 -2.19 13.34
N LYS A 323 -53.71 -1.17 13.76
CA LYS A 323 -54.66 -0.45 12.90
C LYS A 323 -53.94 0.61 12.07
N SER A 324 -53.10 1.43 12.70
CA SER A 324 -52.33 2.48 12.01
C SER A 324 -51.01 1.99 11.41
N LYS A 325 -50.53 0.81 11.84
CA LYS A 325 -49.19 0.26 11.56
C LYS A 325 -48.04 1.13 12.10
N GLU A 326 -48.34 2.09 12.99
CA GLU A 326 -47.30 2.88 13.66
C GLU A 326 -46.56 2.02 14.68
N ALA A 327 -45.23 2.14 14.69
CA ALA A 327 -44.37 1.44 15.63
C ALA A 327 -43.48 2.44 16.39
N ARG A 328 -43.39 2.25 17.70
CA ARG A 328 -42.61 3.08 18.62
C ARG A 328 -41.67 2.19 19.41
N VAL A 329 -40.50 2.72 19.72
CA VAL A 329 -39.52 2.01 20.55
C VAL A 329 -38.90 2.98 21.54
N LYS A 330 -38.80 2.54 22.79
CA LYS A 330 -38.14 3.26 23.87
C LYS A 330 -36.98 2.42 24.39
N ILE A 331 -35.78 3.00 24.33
CA ILE A 331 -34.55 2.46 24.91
C ILE A 331 -33.76 3.63 25.48
N GLU A 332 -33.23 3.45 26.68
CA GLU A 332 -32.38 4.43 27.36
C GLU A 332 -30.91 3.97 27.22
N PRO A 333 -29.94 4.89 27.04
CA PRO A 333 -28.53 4.52 26.97
C PRO A 333 -28.09 3.93 28.31
N LEU A 334 -27.11 3.03 28.27
CA LEU A 334 -26.52 2.48 29.48
C LEU A 334 -25.84 3.59 30.30
N PRO A 335 -25.92 3.54 31.64
CA PRO A 335 -25.19 4.46 32.50
C PRO A 335 -23.69 4.43 32.22
N LYS A 336 -23.03 5.58 32.40
CA LYS A 336 -21.58 5.73 32.19
C LYS A 336 -20.79 4.69 32.97
N GLU A 337 -21.20 4.42 34.22
CA GLU A 337 -20.56 3.47 35.13
C GLU A 337 -20.57 2.06 34.54
N LYS A 338 -21.68 1.65 33.93
CA LYS A 338 -21.82 0.33 33.30
C LYS A 338 -20.97 0.20 32.04
N LEU A 339 -20.87 1.27 31.24
CA LEU A 339 -20.02 1.28 30.05
C LEU A 339 -18.52 1.21 30.41
N ILE A 340 -18.12 1.88 31.50
CA ILE A 340 -16.75 1.79 32.04
C ILE A 340 -16.47 0.39 32.56
N GLU A 341 -17.41 -0.24 33.27
CA GLU A 341 -17.30 -1.61 33.77
C GLU A 341 -17.04 -2.61 32.63
N ILE A 342 -17.77 -2.50 31.51
CA ILE A 342 -17.54 -3.33 30.32
C ILE A 342 -16.11 -3.15 29.79
N ALA A 343 -15.60 -1.92 29.73
CA ALA A 343 -14.24 -1.68 29.27
C ALA A 343 -13.18 -2.24 30.26
N LYS A 344 -13.46 -2.20 31.57
CA LYS A 344 -12.61 -2.81 32.59
C LYS A 344 -12.55 -4.33 32.47
N GLU A 345 -13.71 -4.98 32.34
CA GLU A 345 -13.80 -6.43 32.13
C GLU A 345 -13.06 -6.84 30.85
N GLU A 346 -13.22 -6.07 29.77
CA GLU A 346 -12.55 -6.32 28.51
C GLU A 346 -11.02 -6.17 28.62
N CYS A 347 -10.56 -5.13 29.31
CA CYS A 347 -9.13 -4.94 29.60
C CYS A 347 -8.57 -6.09 30.43
N MET A 348 -9.29 -6.52 31.47
CA MET A 348 -8.89 -7.64 32.33
C MET A 348 -8.82 -8.96 31.54
N ASN A 349 -9.80 -9.24 30.67
CA ASN A 349 -9.83 -10.44 29.86
C ASN A 349 -8.69 -10.47 28.82
N LEU A 350 -8.35 -9.33 28.24
CA LEU A 350 -7.33 -9.23 27.18
C LEU A 350 -5.91 -9.16 27.73
N LEU A 351 -5.69 -8.37 28.79
CA LEU A 351 -4.36 -7.99 29.27
C LEU A 351 -4.06 -8.54 30.68
N GLY A 352 -5.07 -9.06 31.40
CA GLY A 352 -4.90 -9.52 32.78
C GLY A 352 -4.66 -8.39 33.79
N GLU A 353 -4.87 -7.13 33.40
CA GLU A 353 -4.58 -5.95 34.21
C GLU A 353 -5.82 -5.06 34.39
N GLU A 354 -5.90 -4.38 35.55
CA GLU A 354 -7.01 -3.47 35.87
C GLU A 354 -6.80 -2.08 35.24
N LEU A 355 -7.79 -1.62 34.47
CA LEU A 355 -7.79 -0.32 33.80
C LEU A 355 -7.88 0.86 34.79
N ARG A 356 -6.92 1.79 34.71
CA ARG A 356 -6.82 3.02 35.53
C ARG A 356 -6.84 4.27 34.64
N GLU A 357 -6.97 5.44 35.27
CA GLU A 357 -6.96 6.76 34.61
C GLU A 357 -7.89 6.83 33.39
N ILE A 358 -9.16 6.53 33.65
CA ILE A 358 -10.15 6.30 32.61
C ILE A 358 -10.67 7.64 32.08
N SER A 359 -10.55 7.86 30.77
CA SER A 359 -11.25 8.90 30.04
C SER A 359 -12.47 8.32 29.33
N PHE A 360 -13.55 9.10 29.27
CA PHE A 360 -14.82 8.70 28.69
C PHE A 360 -15.30 9.79 27.73
N GLU A 361 -15.42 9.44 26.45
CA GLU A 361 -15.88 10.32 25.39
C GLU A 361 -17.10 9.71 24.67
N PRO A 362 -18.31 10.22 24.89
CA PRO A 362 -19.48 9.78 24.14
C PRO A 362 -19.50 10.41 22.73
N LYS A 363 -19.67 9.60 21.69
CA LYS A 363 -19.83 10.00 20.29
C LYS A 363 -21.01 9.28 19.66
N GLU A 364 -22.10 10.01 19.39
CA GLU A 364 -23.35 9.47 18.85
C GLU A 364 -23.88 8.26 19.64
N ASN A 365 -23.76 7.04 19.08
CA ASN A 365 -24.21 5.77 19.66
C ASN A 365 -23.05 4.95 20.28
N VAL A 366 -21.86 5.52 20.39
CA VAL A 366 -20.64 4.84 20.84
C VAL A 366 -19.97 5.62 21.96
N ALA A 367 -19.61 4.95 23.05
CA ALA A 367 -18.73 5.48 24.06
C ALA A 367 -17.30 5.02 23.79
N ILE A 368 -16.38 5.97 23.62
CA ILE A 368 -14.95 5.70 23.57
C ILE A 368 -14.41 5.81 24.99
N ILE A 369 -13.95 4.70 25.53
CA ILE A 369 -13.35 4.62 26.86
C ILE A 369 -11.87 4.32 26.67
N ASN A 370 -11.01 5.25 27.08
CA ASN A 370 -9.57 5.02 27.11
C ASN A 370 -9.09 4.98 28.55
N GLY A 371 -7.99 4.30 28.78
CA GLY A 371 -7.31 4.31 30.06
C GLY A 371 -5.94 3.70 29.92
N GLN A 372 -5.30 3.44 31.05
CA GLN A 372 -4.01 2.81 31.08
C GLN A 372 -3.89 1.77 32.17
N VAL A 373 -3.08 0.77 31.90
CA VAL A 373 -2.63 -0.24 32.85
C VAL A 373 -1.12 -0.10 33.06
N SER A 374 -0.51 -1.00 33.83
CA SER A 374 0.92 -0.90 34.16
C SER A 374 1.78 -0.96 32.89
N ARG A 375 1.46 -1.88 31.98
CA ARG A 375 2.23 -2.11 30.76
C ARG A 375 1.64 -1.49 29.49
N PHE A 376 0.33 -1.24 29.44
CA PHE A 376 -0.36 -0.85 28.20
C PHE A 376 -1.18 0.43 28.35
N LEU A 377 -1.39 1.11 27.23
CA LEU A 377 -2.53 1.98 26.99
C LEU A 377 -3.66 1.14 26.39
N PHE A 378 -4.89 1.32 26.86
CA PHE A 378 -6.04 0.54 26.42
C PHE A 378 -7.19 1.46 26.03
N GLY A 379 -7.89 1.10 24.95
CA GLY A 379 -9.07 1.79 24.47
C GLY A 379 -10.13 0.80 24.02
N ALA A 380 -11.37 1.03 24.43
CA ALA A 380 -12.54 0.28 24.00
C ALA A 380 -13.60 1.23 23.45
N ALA A 381 -14.16 0.87 22.30
CA ALA A 381 -15.35 1.52 21.74
C ALA A 381 -16.55 0.63 22.04
N VAL A 382 -17.49 1.12 22.85
CA VAL A 382 -18.65 0.36 23.34
C VAL A 382 -19.94 1.00 22.84
N HIS A 383 -20.85 0.21 22.29
CA HIS A 383 -22.14 0.70 21.84
C HIS A 383 -23.03 1.08 23.04
N ILE A 384 -23.48 2.34 23.11
CA ILE A 384 -24.10 2.90 24.33
C ILE A 384 -25.42 2.24 24.70
N TYR A 385 -26.14 1.69 23.72
CA TYR A 385 -27.45 1.09 23.95
C TYR A 385 -27.41 -0.41 24.20
N SER A 386 -26.46 -1.14 23.63
CA SER A 386 -26.39 -2.60 23.75
C SER A 386 -25.29 -3.10 24.68
N GLY A 387 -24.31 -2.24 25.00
CA GLY A 387 -23.11 -2.61 25.75
C GLY A 387 -22.12 -3.46 24.95
N ARG A 388 -22.34 -3.65 23.66
CA ARG A 388 -21.44 -4.43 22.81
C ARG A 388 -20.13 -3.69 22.58
N VAL A 389 -19.01 -4.37 22.79
CA VAL A 389 -17.68 -3.87 22.42
C VAL A 389 -17.53 -3.96 20.90
N LEU A 390 -17.41 -2.81 20.24
CA LEU A 390 -17.29 -2.69 18.78
C LEU A 390 -15.84 -2.78 18.34
N LYS A 391 -14.92 -2.19 19.11
CA LYS A 391 -13.49 -2.17 18.82
C LYS A 391 -12.69 -2.11 20.11
N ARG A 392 -11.52 -2.74 20.08
CA ARG A 392 -10.52 -2.72 21.16
C ARG A 392 -9.21 -2.26 20.54
N LYS A 393 -8.41 -1.55 21.33
CA LYS A 393 -7.03 -1.19 21.00
C LYS A 393 -6.21 -1.29 22.28
N SER A 394 -5.09 -1.98 22.20
CA SER A 394 -4.05 -1.97 23.22
C SER A 394 -2.73 -1.53 22.59
N LYS A 395 -1.93 -0.81 23.35
CA LYS A 395 -0.58 -0.42 22.94
C LYS A 395 0.36 -0.48 24.14
N ILE A 396 1.35 -1.36 24.10
CA ILE A 396 2.36 -1.46 25.15
C ILE A 396 3.14 -0.14 25.25
N LYS A 397 3.40 0.31 26.47
CA LYS A 397 4.15 1.53 26.76
C LYS A 397 5.63 1.30 26.49
N ARG A 398 6.32 2.32 25.99
CA ARG A 398 7.77 2.29 25.75
C ARG A 398 8.55 1.86 26.99
N ASP A 399 8.20 2.40 28.16
CA ASP A 399 8.87 2.06 29.43
C ASP A 399 8.69 0.59 29.81
N ALA A 400 7.52 0.00 29.49
CA ALA A 400 7.26 -1.42 29.73
C ALA A 400 8.10 -2.31 28.81
N ILE A 401 8.27 -1.92 27.54
CA ILE A 401 9.18 -2.61 26.61
C ILE A 401 10.62 -2.54 27.12
N LEU A 402 11.10 -1.35 27.50
CA LEU A 402 12.45 -1.16 28.01
C LEU A 402 12.70 -1.94 29.32
N SER A 403 11.68 -2.03 30.18
CA SER A 403 11.73 -2.85 31.40
C SER A 403 11.87 -4.35 31.07
N GLU A 404 11.11 -4.84 30.09
CA GLU A 404 11.19 -6.24 29.64
C GLU A 404 12.56 -6.57 29.03
N VAL A 405 13.08 -5.67 28.20
CA VAL A 405 14.42 -5.78 27.62
C VAL A 405 15.49 -5.83 28.73
N SER A 406 15.41 -4.94 29.71
CA SER A 406 16.37 -4.88 30.82
C SER A 406 16.34 -6.12 31.71
N LYS A 407 15.17 -6.76 31.88
CA LYS A 407 15.05 -8.04 32.60
C LYS A 407 15.68 -9.18 31.82
N LYS A 408 15.47 -9.23 30.50
CA LYS A 408 15.98 -10.32 29.65
C LYS A 408 17.47 -10.23 29.37
N TYR A 409 17.99 -9.01 29.21
CA TYR A 409 19.39 -8.74 28.95
C TYR A 409 19.96 -7.86 30.07
N PRO A 410 20.22 -8.44 31.27
CA PRO A 410 20.81 -7.70 32.38
C PRO A 410 22.16 -7.09 31.96
N GLY A 411 22.30 -5.78 32.10
CA GLY A 411 23.51 -5.05 31.67
C GLY A 411 23.59 -4.77 30.16
N GLY A 412 22.61 -5.21 29.37
CA GLY A 412 22.49 -4.86 27.96
C GLY A 412 22.14 -3.38 27.78
N LYS A 413 22.72 -2.74 26.76
CA LYS A 413 22.47 -1.33 26.42
C LYS A 413 21.57 -1.25 25.20
N VAL A 414 20.42 -0.60 25.33
CA VAL A 414 19.57 -0.27 24.17
C VAL A 414 20.27 0.79 23.33
N ILE A 415 20.62 0.44 22.10
CA ILE A 415 21.33 1.31 21.16
C ILE A 415 20.40 1.91 20.08
N SER A 416 19.26 1.27 19.81
CA SER A 416 18.23 1.76 18.90
C SER A 416 16.83 1.35 19.35
N PHE A 417 15.84 2.21 19.11
CA PHE A 417 14.42 1.94 19.33
C PHE A 417 13.64 2.55 18.17
N THR A 418 12.99 1.71 17.37
CA THR A 418 12.20 2.13 16.20
C THR A 418 10.76 1.67 16.36
N GLU A 419 9.83 2.61 16.40
CA GLU A 419 8.40 2.33 16.56
C GLU A 419 7.67 2.45 15.22
N LYS A 420 6.85 1.45 14.90
CA LYS A 420 5.90 1.43 13.78
C LYS A 420 4.47 1.37 14.33
N GLU A 421 3.47 1.26 13.45
CA GLU A 421 2.05 1.29 13.86
C GLU A 421 1.67 0.13 14.80
N ASP A 422 2.13 -1.08 14.50
CA ASP A 422 1.78 -2.34 15.17
C ASP A 422 2.96 -3.00 15.90
N LYS A 423 4.19 -2.51 15.70
CA LYS A 423 5.40 -3.12 16.25
C LYS A 423 6.49 -2.13 16.64
N ALA A 424 7.35 -2.54 17.56
CA ALA A 424 8.60 -1.84 17.88
C ALA A 424 9.80 -2.76 17.67
N ILE A 425 10.85 -2.24 17.06
CA ILE A 425 12.12 -2.94 16.87
C ILE A 425 13.17 -2.30 17.78
N ILE A 426 13.82 -3.11 18.59
CA ILE A 426 14.82 -2.67 19.57
C ILE A 426 16.13 -3.41 19.32
N ASP A 427 17.22 -2.65 19.22
CA ASP A 427 18.57 -3.19 19.14
C ASP A 427 19.24 -3.09 20.52
N VAL A 428 19.65 -4.23 21.04
CA VAL A 428 20.25 -4.34 22.38
C VAL A 428 21.68 -4.84 22.24
N LEU A 429 22.64 -4.02 22.66
CA LEU A 429 24.03 -4.43 22.79
C LEU A 429 24.20 -5.26 24.07
N ALA A 430 24.51 -6.54 23.90
CA ALA A 430 24.79 -7.52 24.96
C ALA A 430 26.23 -8.06 24.82
N PRO A 431 26.78 -8.75 25.83
CA PRO A 431 28.16 -9.27 25.78
C PRO A 431 28.44 -10.17 24.56
N GLU A 432 27.46 -10.93 24.10
CA GLU A 432 27.56 -11.84 22.96
C GLU A 432 27.44 -11.15 21.59
N GLY A 433 26.91 -9.93 21.52
CA GLY A 433 26.59 -9.26 20.26
C GLY A 433 25.44 -8.27 20.36
N ILE A 434 24.83 -7.93 19.23
CA ILE A 434 23.62 -7.10 19.21
C ILE A 434 22.42 -8.02 18.96
N VAL A 435 21.43 -7.97 19.85
CA VAL A 435 20.17 -8.69 19.67
C VAL A 435 19.11 -7.73 19.16
N VAL A 436 18.49 -8.09 18.04
CA VAL A 436 17.38 -7.34 17.44
C VAL A 436 16.07 -7.99 17.88
N LEU A 437 15.30 -7.28 18.69
CA LEU A 437 14.00 -7.72 19.21
C LEU A 437 12.88 -7.01 18.45
N GLU A 438 11.89 -7.77 18.00
CA GLU A 438 10.65 -7.21 17.44
C GLU A 438 9.51 -7.48 18.42
N PHE A 439 8.95 -6.42 19.00
CA PHE A 439 7.80 -6.43 19.90
C PHE A 439 6.52 -6.17 19.12
N ASN A 440 5.50 -6.99 19.34
CA ASN A 440 4.13 -6.69 18.97
C ASN A 440 3.58 -5.66 19.95
N LEU A 441 3.13 -4.50 19.45
CA LEU A 441 2.67 -3.42 20.32
C LEU A 441 1.30 -3.70 20.94
N GLU A 442 0.47 -4.55 20.34
CA GLU A 442 -0.87 -4.87 20.85
C GLU A 442 -0.81 -5.89 21.99
N THR A 443 -0.01 -6.96 21.83
CA THR A 443 0.07 -8.06 22.81
C THR A 443 1.23 -7.90 23.80
N GLY A 444 2.26 -7.16 23.42
CA GLY A 444 3.50 -7.05 24.19
C GLY A 444 4.44 -8.25 24.06
N ASP A 445 4.08 -9.25 23.24
CA ASP A 445 4.96 -10.37 22.91
C ASP A 445 6.12 -9.90 22.05
N TYR A 446 7.23 -10.63 22.07
CA TYR A 446 8.37 -10.30 21.23
C TYR A 446 9.07 -11.55 20.73
N VAL A 447 9.75 -11.38 19.60
CA VAL A 447 10.61 -12.38 18.99
C VAL A 447 12.01 -11.82 18.78
N ILE A 448 13.01 -12.70 18.80
CA ILE A 448 14.36 -12.34 18.37
C ILE A 448 14.37 -12.44 16.85
N LYS A 449 14.49 -11.29 16.18
CA LYS A 449 14.49 -11.20 14.72
C LYS A 449 15.84 -11.60 14.15
N GLU A 450 16.90 -11.07 14.73
CA GLU A 450 18.28 -11.31 14.32
C GLU A 450 19.23 -11.24 15.52
N LYS A 451 20.38 -11.91 15.40
CA LYS A 451 21.52 -11.76 16.29
C LYS A 451 22.71 -11.34 15.45
N LEU A 452 23.22 -10.14 15.71
CA LEU A 452 24.36 -9.57 15.01
C LEU A 452 25.62 -9.77 15.85
N VAL A 453 26.75 -9.93 15.17
CA VAL A 453 28.07 -10.05 15.77
C VAL A 453 28.41 -8.77 16.52
N HIS A 454 29.13 -8.92 17.63
CA HIS A 454 29.55 -7.80 18.48
C HIS A 454 30.42 -6.79 17.69
N PRO A 455 30.18 -5.46 17.82
CA PRO A 455 30.92 -4.44 17.08
C PRO A 455 32.45 -4.53 17.21
N TYR A 456 32.96 -4.90 18.38
CA TYR A 456 34.40 -5.08 18.59
C TYR A 456 34.98 -6.27 17.81
N ASN A 457 34.22 -7.34 17.65
CA ASN A 457 34.66 -8.50 16.85
C ASN A 457 34.67 -8.14 15.36
N LEU A 458 33.65 -7.43 14.90
CA LEU A 458 33.58 -6.91 13.53
C LEU A 458 34.69 -5.89 13.24
N ALA A 459 35.00 -5.03 14.21
CA ALA A 459 36.11 -4.08 14.13
C ALA A 459 37.46 -4.78 14.02
N LYS A 460 37.64 -5.93 14.68
CA LYS A 460 38.85 -6.75 14.54
C LYS A 460 39.00 -7.32 13.13
N ILE A 461 37.92 -7.88 12.57
CA ILE A 461 37.91 -8.39 11.19
C ILE A 461 38.24 -7.27 10.20
N ALA A 462 37.60 -6.11 10.37
CA ALA A 462 37.84 -4.92 9.55
C ALA A 462 39.27 -4.41 9.67
N LYS A 463 39.80 -4.33 10.90
CA LYS A 463 41.20 -3.97 11.16
C LYS A 463 42.16 -4.89 10.41
N ASP A 464 42.01 -6.19 10.57
CA ASP A 464 42.93 -7.18 9.98
C ASP A 464 42.95 -7.07 8.44
N LEU A 465 41.78 -6.87 7.80
CA LEU A 465 41.71 -6.67 6.36
C LEU A 465 42.37 -5.35 5.92
N ILE A 466 42.06 -4.24 6.59
CA ILE A 466 42.50 -2.92 6.16
C ILE A 466 44.01 -2.76 6.38
N GLU A 467 44.53 -3.18 7.53
CA GLU A 467 45.97 -3.08 7.83
C GLU A 467 46.83 -4.02 6.96
N ALA A 468 46.24 -5.07 6.36
CA ALA A 468 46.91 -5.94 5.40
C ALA A 468 46.99 -5.31 3.99
N ASN A 469 46.08 -4.40 3.64
CA ASN A 469 45.91 -3.88 2.29
C ASN A 469 46.30 -2.40 2.13
N PHE A 470 46.42 -1.66 3.23
CA PHE A 470 46.71 -0.23 3.25
C PHE A 470 47.85 0.06 4.25
N ASP A 471 48.63 1.11 4.00
CA ASP A 471 49.72 1.54 4.89
C ASP A 471 49.16 2.35 6.07
N ILE A 472 48.30 1.71 6.87
CA ILE A 472 47.72 2.23 8.11
C ILE A 472 47.85 1.15 9.18
N LYS A 473 48.17 1.55 10.41
CA LYS A 473 48.43 0.61 11.53
C LYS A 473 47.77 1.08 12.82
N ASN A 474 47.57 0.13 13.72
CA ASN A 474 47.01 0.34 15.06
C ASN A 474 45.59 0.94 15.01
N LEU A 475 44.75 0.46 14.10
CA LEU A 475 43.35 0.84 14.05
C LEU A 475 42.60 0.32 15.28
N GLU A 476 41.81 1.20 15.89
CA GLU A 476 40.94 0.90 17.03
C GLU A 476 39.53 1.39 16.76
N LEU A 477 38.53 0.67 17.28
CA LEU A 477 37.13 1.05 17.18
C LEU A 477 36.86 2.29 18.03
N SER A 478 36.51 3.39 17.37
CA SER A 478 36.15 4.64 18.05
C SER A 478 34.65 4.81 18.25
N ASP A 479 33.84 4.39 17.27
CA ASP A 479 32.37 4.49 17.31
C ASP A 479 31.74 3.47 16.36
N PHE A 480 30.45 3.17 16.57
CA PHE A 480 29.68 2.34 15.65
C PHE A 480 28.20 2.77 15.58
N LYS A 481 27.57 2.51 14.43
CA LYS A 481 26.14 2.73 14.22
C LYS A 481 25.50 1.50 13.61
N VAL A 482 24.26 1.22 14.01
CA VAL A 482 23.43 0.16 13.42
C VAL A 482 22.45 0.80 12.45
N HIS A 483 22.40 0.27 11.24
CA HIS A 483 21.49 0.69 10.18
C HIS A 483 20.54 -0.46 9.83
N ASP A 484 19.26 -0.12 9.69
CA ASP A 484 18.18 -1.04 9.31
C ASP A 484 18.10 -2.32 10.16
N HIS A 485 18.58 -2.25 11.42
CA HIS A 485 18.66 -3.39 12.34
C HIS A 485 19.43 -4.59 11.77
N LYS A 486 20.37 -4.35 10.84
CA LYS A 486 21.09 -5.41 10.13
C LYS A 486 22.56 -5.06 9.90
N ASN A 487 22.83 -3.88 9.35
CA ASN A 487 24.17 -3.49 8.92
C ASN A 487 24.82 -2.63 10.00
N LEU A 488 26.14 -2.75 10.15
CA LEU A 488 26.90 -1.86 11.03
C LEU A 488 27.83 -0.98 10.23
N GLU A 489 27.91 0.28 10.63
CA GLU A 489 28.95 1.21 10.22
C GLU A 489 29.92 1.38 11.39
N LEU A 490 31.19 1.05 11.17
CA LEU A 490 32.26 1.07 12.16
C LEU A 490 33.24 2.19 11.82
N LEU A 491 33.53 3.06 12.78
CA LEU A 491 34.55 4.09 12.65
C LEU A 491 35.81 3.67 13.40
N LEU A 492 36.82 3.25 12.64
CA LEU A 492 38.15 2.92 13.16
C LEU A 492 39.07 4.13 13.05
N LYS A 493 39.89 4.38 14.07
CA LYS A 493 40.88 5.48 14.07
C LYS A 493 42.24 4.98 14.53
N SER A 494 43.27 5.66 14.06
CA SER A 494 44.67 5.51 14.45
C SER A 494 45.39 6.85 14.28
N GLU A 495 46.66 6.93 14.68
CA GLU A 495 47.52 8.09 14.36
C GLU A 495 47.77 8.25 12.86
N ASP A 496 47.75 7.14 12.12
CA ASP A 496 48.02 7.10 10.68
C ASP A 496 46.80 7.48 9.83
N GLY A 497 45.58 7.49 10.40
CA GLY A 497 44.35 7.76 9.65
C GLY A 497 43.08 7.26 10.31
N LYS A 498 41.97 7.41 9.58
CA LYS A 498 40.65 6.91 9.95
C LYS A 498 40.07 6.04 8.85
N VAL A 499 39.23 5.09 9.25
CA VAL A 499 38.57 4.15 8.34
C VAL A 499 37.11 4.04 8.72
N LEU A 500 36.23 4.18 7.74
CA LEU A 500 34.81 3.90 7.88
C LEU A 500 34.52 2.57 7.18
N VAL A 501 33.96 1.60 7.90
CA VAL A 501 33.69 0.27 7.33
C VAL A 501 32.22 -0.06 7.51
N LYS A 502 31.56 -0.50 6.43
CA LYS A 502 30.20 -1.03 6.47
C LYS A 502 30.25 -2.55 6.39
N VAL A 503 29.61 -3.19 7.34
CA VAL A 503 29.62 -4.64 7.48
C VAL A 503 28.20 -5.19 7.62
N ASP A 504 27.94 -6.36 7.04
CA ASP A 504 26.73 -7.13 7.35
C ASP A 504 26.87 -7.63 8.78
N GLY A 505 25.96 -7.22 9.66
CA GLY A 505 26.09 -7.51 11.08
C GLY A 505 25.91 -8.99 11.42
N LYS A 506 25.28 -9.78 10.55
CA LYS A 506 25.02 -11.20 10.79
C LYS A 506 26.20 -12.07 10.37
N THR A 507 26.72 -11.85 9.17
CA THR A 507 27.83 -12.64 8.63
C THR A 507 29.20 -12.09 9.01
N GLY A 508 29.28 -10.78 9.22
CA GLY A 508 30.54 -10.05 9.38
C GLY A 508 31.23 -9.71 8.06
N ASP A 509 30.57 -9.94 6.92
CA ASP A 509 31.11 -9.60 5.61
C ASP A 509 31.23 -8.09 5.45
N ILE A 510 32.39 -7.64 4.95
CA ILE A 510 32.64 -6.24 4.65
C ILE A 510 32.00 -5.91 3.32
N MET A 511 31.00 -5.03 3.36
CA MET A 511 30.25 -4.60 2.18
C MET A 511 30.91 -3.41 1.48
N ASP A 512 31.46 -2.49 2.26
CA ASP A 512 32.06 -1.25 1.77
C ASP A 512 33.06 -0.69 2.79
N TYR A 513 34.04 0.09 2.34
CA TYR A 513 34.99 0.76 3.20
C TYR A 513 35.51 2.06 2.58
N PHE A 514 35.88 3.00 3.45
CA PHE A 514 36.56 4.24 3.07
C PHE A 514 37.77 4.43 3.98
N VAL A 515 38.96 4.56 3.37
CA VAL A 515 40.25 4.72 4.07
C VAL A 515 40.77 6.12 3.82
N GLU A 516 41.15 6.82 4.89
CA GLU A 516 41.75 8.15 4.82
C GLU A 516 42.97 8.21 5.73
N ILE A 517 44.17 8.29 5.14
CA ILE A 517 45.42 8.51 5.87
C ILE A 517 45.51 9.95 6.36
N THR A 518 46.32 10.24 7.38
CA THR A 518 46.61 11.60 7.83
C THR A 518 47.64 12.30 6.93
N PRO A 519 47.69 13.65 6.94
CA PRO A 519 48.76 14.41 6.28
C PRO A 519 50.17 13.96 6.69
N GLU A 520 50.37 13.64 7.97
CA GLU A 520 51.65 13.16 8.51
C GLU A 520 52.01 11.79 7.95
N LYS A 521 51.02 10.91 7.74
CA LYS A 521 51.25 9.62 7.10
C LYS A 521 51.53 9.76 5.60
N ALA A 522 50.83 10.68 4.93
CA ALA A 522 51.12 11.04 3.54
C ALA A 522 52.58 11.50 3.38
N GLU A 523 53.07 12.38 4.26
CA GLU A 523 54.47 12.81 4.30
C GLU A 523 55.44 11.61 4.41
N LYS A 524 55.20 10.69 5.36
CA LYS A 524 56.04 9.49 5.53
C LYS A 524 56.08 8.62 4.26
N ILE A 525 54.94 8.43 3.59
CA ILE A 525 54.85 7.65 2.34
C ILE A 525 55.67 8.32 1.23
N ILE A 526 55.55 9.65 1.09
CA ILE A 526 56.27 10.41 0.06
C ILE A 526 57.78 10.39 0.31
N LEU A 527 58.23 10.69 1.52
CA LEU A 527 59.65 10.71 1.88
C LEU A 527 60.31 9.33 1.77
N LYS A 528 59.55 8.24 1.97
CA LYS A 528 60.05 6.88 1.73
C LYS A 528 60.35 6.63 0.25
N LYS A 529 59.58 7.21 -0.68
CA LYS A 529 59.79 7.07 -2.14
C LYS A 529 60.78 8.10 -2.70
N TYR A 530 60.83 9.29 -2.10
CA TYR A 530 61.69 10.40 -2.49
C TYR A 530 62.59 10.83 -1.30
N PRO A 531 63.55 9.97 -0.88
CA PRO A 531 64.35 10.21 0.33
C PRO A 531 65.26 11.44 0.26
N ASP A 532 65.69 11.82 -0.95
CA ASP A 532 66.58 12.97 -1.18
C ASP A 532 65.83 14.30 -1.41
N TRP A 533 64.51 14.30 -1.22
CA TRP A 533 63.65 15.47 -1.42
C TRP A 533 63.12 15.97 -0.08
N ARG A 534 62.89 17.28 0.02
CA ARG A 534 62.26 17.92 1.17
C ARG A 534 60.83 18.31 0.82
N ILE A 535 59.91 18.13 1.75
CA ILE A 535 58.55 18.61 1.59
C ILE A 535 58.52 20.12 1.82
N LYS A 536 58.06 20.85 0.82
CA LYS A 536 57.86 22.31 0.90
C LYS A 536 56.43 22.65 1.32
N LYS A 537 55.44 21.92 0.80
CA LYS A 537 54.02 22.14 1.12
C LYS A 537 53.21 20.85 0.95
N ILE A 538 52.24 20.65 1.84
CA ILE A 538 51.16 19.66 1.68
C ILE A 538 49.84 20.42 1.70
N GLU A 539 48.99 20.15 0.72
CA GLU A 539 47.65 20.70 0.63
C GLU A 539 46.64 19.55 0.55
N GLU A 540 45.65 19.58 1.45
CA GLU A 540 44.62 18.57 1.53
C GLU A 540 43.46 18.92 0.58
N LEU A 541 43.17 18.02 -0.36
CA LEU A 541 42.00 18.09 -1.21
C LEU A 541 41.01 16.99 -0.82
N LYS A 542 39.83 17.01 -1.46
CA LYS A 542 38.75 16.06 -1.18
C LYS A 542 39.19 14.59 -1.32
N ASP A 543 39.84 14.24 -2.43
CA ASP A 543 40.15 12.85 -2.76
C ASP A 543 41.67 12.54 -2.76
N SER A 544 42.50 13.56 -2.58
CA SER A 544 43.96 13.43 -2.58
C SER A 544 44.69 14.52 -1.79
N TYR A 545 45.97 14.30 -1.54
CA TYR A 545 46.93 15.29 -1.07
C TYR A 545 47.74 15.81 -2.25
N ARG A 546 47.86 17.13 -2.40
CA ARG A 546 48.86 17.74 -3.29
C ARG A 546 50.11 18.06 -2.48
N ILE A 547 51.23 17.48 -2.87
CA ILE A 547 52.51 17.64 -2.18
C ILE A 547 53.49 18.34 -3.13
N GLU A 548 54.10 19.42 -2.69
CA GLU A 548 55.22 20.07 -3.37
C GLU A 548 56.52 19.68 -2.66
N LEU A 549 57.39 19.01 -3.41
CA LEU A 549 58.73 18.59 -3.00
C LEU A 549 59.78 19.48 -3.65
N GLU A 550 60.91 19.67 -2.96
CA GLU A 550 62.08 20.33 -3.50
C GLU A 550 63.38 19.59 -3.21
N ASN A 551 64.35 19.69 -4.12
CA ASN A 551 65.74 19.33 -3.88
C ASN A 551 66.67 20.48 -4.29
N ASP A 552 67.97 20.26 -4.41
CA ASP A 552 68.92 21.33 -4.74
C ASP A 552 68.65 22.01 -6.10
N LYS A 553 67.98 21.34 -7.04
CA LYS A 553 67.78 21.84 -8.41
C LYS A 553 66.32 21.99 -8.84
N LEU A 554 65.45 21.15 -8.34
CA LEU A 554 64.12 20.90 -8.90
C LEU A 554 63.02 21.12 -7.86
N LEU A 555 61.84 21.47 -8.37
CA LEU A 555 60.55 21.37 -7.72
C LEU A 555 59.74 20.26 -8.38
N LEU A 556 59.05 19.47 -7.55
CA LEU A 556 58.26 18.32 -7.96
C LEU A 556 56.90 18.39 -7.26
N LYS A 557 55.82 18.44 -8.03
CA LYS A 557 54.45 18.41 -7.53
C LYS A 557 53.88 17.01 -7.71
N LEU A 558 53.40 16.43 -6.61
CA LEU A 558 52.82 15.11 -6.56
C LEU A 558 51.36 15.18 -6.11
N SER A 559 50.57 14.20 -6.52
CA SER A 559 49.24 13.94 -5.97
C SER A 559 49.22 12.53 -5.39
N LEU A 560 48.93 12.40 -4.09
CA LEU A 560 48.76 11.14 -3.39
C LEU A 560 47.29 10.94 -3.02
N SER A 561 46.65 9.85 -3.41
CA SER A 561 45.27 9.55 -2.99
C SER A 561 45.12 9.44 -1.47
N LYS A 562 43.92 9.73 -0.94
CA LYS A 562 43.63 9.62 0.50
C LYS A 562 43.83 8.23 1.09
N ASP A 563 43.83 7.18 0.28
CA ASP A 563 44.12 5.80 0.71
C ASP A 563 45.62 5.44 0.66
N GLY A 564 46.47 6.36 0.21
CA GLY A 564 47.92 6.21 0.12
C GLY A 564 48.43 5.32 -1.02
N LYS A 565 47.56 4.84 -1.93
CA LYS A 565 47.94 3.87 -2.98
C LYS A 565 48.37 4.52 -4.29
N LEU A 566 47.62 5.51 -4.76
CA LEU A 566 47.86 6.15 -6.04
C LEU A 566 48.72 7.39 -5.85
N LEU A 567 49.95 7.31 -6.36
CA LEU A 567 50.89 8.42 -6.34
C LEU A 567 51.24 8.83 -7.78
N THR A 568 50.82 10.03 -8.17
CA THR A 568 51.07 10.58 -9.50
C THR A 568 51.98 11.81 -9.43
N GLU A 569 52.92 11.87 -10.37
CA GLU A 569 53.68 13.09 -10.64
C GLU A 569 52.79 14.02 -11.46
N VAL A 570 52.46 15.18 -10.89
CA VAL A 570 51.61 16.20 -11.53
C VAL A 570 52.47 17.15 -12.34
N ASP A 571 53.62 17.54 -11.80
CA ASP A 571 54.50 18.50 -12.46
C ASP A 571 55.94 18.42 -11.94
N LYS A 572 56.91 18.78 -12.78
CA LYS A 572 58.34 18.80 -12.43
C LYS A 572 59.09 19.86 -13.21
N TYR A 573 59.88 20.67 -12.52
CA TYR A 573 60.63 21.77 -13.14
C TYR A 573 61.78 22.26 -12.28
N LEU A 574 62.76 22.95 -12.89
CA LEU A 574 63.88 23.60 -12.22
C LEU A 574 63.43 24.76 -11.34
N LYS A 575 64.13 24.99 -10.24
CA LYS A 575 63.93 26.17 -9.40
C LYS A 575 64.35 27.45 -10.14
N GLU A 576 63.68 28.57 -9.84
CA GLU A 576 63.94 29.86 -10.49
C GLU A 576 65.40 30.31 -10.35
N ASP A 577 66.03 30.11 -9.19
CA ASP A 577 67.43 30.45 -8.94
C ASP A 577 68.40 29.62 -9.79
N VAL A 578 68.09 28.35 -10.01
CA VAL A 578 68.88 27.44 -10.87
C VAL A 578 68.76 27.86 -12.33
N VAL A 579 67.55 28.17 -12.79
CA VAL A 579 67.30 28.65 -14.16
C VAL A 579 68.00 29.98 -14.40
N LYS A 580 67.94 30.89 -13.41
CA LYS A 580 68.64 32.17 -13.45
C LYS A 580 70.14 31.97 -13.62
N LYS A 581 70.75 31.07 -12.83
CA LYS A 581 72.16 30.75 -12.92
C LYS A 581 72.55 30.15 -14.28
N ILE A 582 71.75 29.24 -14.83
CA ILE A 582 71.97 28.66 -16.16
C ILE A 582 71.95 29.76 -17.24
N ALA A 583 70.99 30.69 -17.15
CA ALA A 583 70.89 31.81 -18.08
C ALA A 583 72.09 32.78 -17.95
N GLU A 584 72.55 33.07 -16.74
CA GLU A 584 73.75 33.87 -16.49
C GLU A 584 75.01 33.22 -17.08
N GLU A 585 75.22 31.93 -16.80
CA GLU A 585 76.35 31.14 -17.34
C GLU A 585 76.32 31.13 -18.89
N PHE A 586 75.14 30.95 -19.49
CA PHE A 586 74.98 30.98 -20.95
C PHE A 586 75.30 32.36 -21.57
N LEU A 587 74.91 33.45 -20.91
CA LEU A 587 75.21 34.80 -21.38
C LEU A 587 76.70 35.11 -21.27
N GLU A 588 77.35 34.68 -20.19
CA GLU A 588 78.79 34.81 -19.99
C GLU A 588 79.58 34.04 -21.06
N GLU A 589 79.19 32.79 -21.37
CA GLU A 589 79.80 32.00 -22.47
C GLU A 589 79.68 32.69 -23.84
N LYS A 590 78.64 33.51 -24.04
CA LYS A 590 78.43 34.30 -25.25
C LYS A 590 79.13 35.67 -25.22
N GLY A 591 79.82 36.01 -24.13
CA GLY A 591 80.47 37.30 -23.93
C GLY A 591 79.49 38.45 -23.77
N ILE A 592 78.30 38.20 -23.21
CA ILE A 592 77.23 39.19 -23.07
C ILE A 592 77.06 39.59 -21.61
N THR A 593 77.31 40.86 -21.32
CA THR A 593 77.04 41.44 -19.99
C THR A 593 75.61 41.98 -19.93
N ALA A 594 74.71 41.27 -19.24
CA ALA A 594 73.31 41.64 -19.11
C ALA A 594 72.69 41.15 -17.79
N ASP A 595 71.63 41.83 -17.34
CA ASP A 595 70.83 41.38 -16.20
C ASP A 595 69.61 40.61 -16.68
N ILE A 596 69.22 39.58 -15.93
CA ILE A 596 67.93 38.91 -16.09
C ILE A 596 66.83 39.80 -15.52
N LYS A 597 65.80 40.07 -16.32
CA LYS A 597 64.67 40.95 -15.97
C LYS A 597 63.40 40.18 -15.62
N GLU A 598 63.19 39.03 -16.24
CA GLU A 598 61.97 38.23 -16.07
C GLU A 598 62.27 36.73 -16.27
N LEU A 599 61.69 35.89 -15.42
CA LEU A 599 61.62 34.45 -15.58
C LEU A 599 60.15 34.03 -15.56
N GLU A 600 59.70 33.31 -16.58
CA GLU A 600 58.32 32.82 -16.69
C GLU A 600 58.34 31.33 -17.04
N LEU A 601 57.62 30.50 -16.27
CA LEU A 601 57.44 29.08 -16.55
C LEU A 601 56.07 28.84 -17.18
N ASP A 602 56.10 28.35 -18.42
CA ASP A 602 54.93 27.87 -19.17
C ASP A 602 55.17 26.38 -19.51
N GLU A 603 55.35 26.03 -20.79
CA GLU A 603 55.88 24.71 -21.17
C GLU A 603 57.38 24.55 -20.83
N ASN A 604 58.14 25.61 -20.99
CA ASN A 604 59.58 25.72 -20.72
C ASN A 604 59.86 27.08 -20.05
N TRP A 605 61.04 27.23 -19.45
CA TRP A 605 61.43 28.50 -18.83
C TRP A 605 61.78 29.54 -19.90
N LYS A 606 61.07 30.66 -19.90
CA LYS A 606 61.39 31.84 -20.71
C LYS A 606 62.12 32.84 -19.84
N VAL A 607 63.35 33.16 -20.21
CA VAL A 607 64.22 34.09 -19.47
C VAL A 607 64.49 35.31 -20.33
N LYS A 608 63.99 36.48 -19.94
CA LYS A 608 64.28 37.74 -20.63
C LYS A 608 65.43 38.46 -19.95
N PHE A 609 66.40 38.90 -20.74
CA PHE A 609 67.56 39.64 -20.24
C PHE A 609 67.76 40.95 -21.00
N ALA A 610 68.36 41.92 -20.33
CA ALA A 610 68.70 43.21 -20.91
C ALA A 610 70.06 43.68 -20.37
N GLY A 611 70.98 43.96 -21.29
CA GLY A 611 72.27 44.57 -21.02
C GLY A 611 72.44 45.88 -21.79
N LYS A 612 73.62 46.51 -21.66
CA LYS A 612 73.94 47.75 -22.39
C LYS A 612 73.98 47.53 -23.90
N GLU A 613 74.58 46.41 -24.32
CA GLU A 613 74.79 46.12 -25.75
C GLU A 613 73.78 45.17 -26.37
N ARG A 614 73.26 44.23 -25.57
CA ARG A 614 72.39 43.16 -26.04
C ARG A 614 71.14 43.03 -25.20
N VAL A 615 70.04 42.67 -25.84
CA VAL A 615 68.75 42.36 -25.20
C VAL A 615 68.18 41.12 -25.88
N GLY A 616 67.48 40.28 -25.12
CA GLY A 616 66.97 39.04 -25.70
C GLY A 616 66.16 38.17 -24.77
N GLU A 617 65.82 36.99 -25.28
CA GLU A 617 65.12 35.94 -24.57
C GLU A 617 65.84 34.60 -24.77
N ILE A 618 65.92 33.80 -23.70
CA ILE A 618 66.46 32.45 -23.68
C ILE A 618 65.33 31.51 -23.28
N LEU A 619 65.09 30.47 -24.08
CA LEU A 619 64.17 29.39 -23.77
C LEU A 619 64.96 28.21 -23.22
N ILE A 620 64.73 27.87 -21.96
CA ILE A 620 65.44 26.81 -21.22
C ILE A 620 64.48 25.66 -20.93
N GLU A 621 64.90 24.43 -21.26
CA GLU A 621 64.15 23.21 -21.01
C GLU A 621 63.85 23.04 -19.51
N ARG A 622 62.58 22.80 -19.18
CA ARG A 622 62.04 22.93 -17.82
C ARG A 622 62.68 22.03 -16.76
N VAL A 623 63.23 20.86 -17.10
CA VAL A 623 63.79 19.88 -16.14
C VAL A 623 65.31 19.76 -16.28
N SER A 624 65.81 19.63 -17.51
CA SER A 624 67.20 19.37 -17.82
C SER A 624 68.06 20.64 -17.76
N GLY A 625 67.44 21.81 -17.92
CA GLY A 625 68.16 23.08 -17.98
C GLY A 625 68.87 23.32 -19.30
N ARG A 626 68.56 22.55 -20.36
CA ARG A 626 69.19 22.73 -21.66
C ARG A 626 68.62 23.97 -22.34
N VAL A 627 69.48 24.87 -22.82
CA VAL A 627 69.02 25.98 -23.67
C VAL A 627 68.51 25.42 -25.00
N LEU A 628 67.22 25.63 -25.27
CA LEU A 628 66.54 25.17 -26.48
C LEU A 628 66.62 26.20 -27.60
N LYS A 629 66.47 27.48 -27.25
CA LYS A 629 66.48 28.60 -28.19
C LYS A 629 67.04 29.85 -27.50
N SER A 630 67.73 30.69 -28.25
CA SER A 630 68.16 32.01 -27.79
C SER A 630 67.97 33.04 -28.89
N ASP A 631 67.18 34.07 -28.62
CA ASP A 631 66.99 35.22 -29.52
C ASP A 631 67.67 36.44 -28.90
N ILE A 632 68.85 36.77 -29.43
CA ILE A 632 69.76 37.78 -28.90
C ILE A 632 69.93 38.89 -29.94
N PHE A 633 69.60 40.12 -29.56
CA PHE A 633 69.62 41.28 -30.45
C PHE A 633 70.47 42.41 -29.86
N LEU A 634 71.02 43.25 -30.72
CA LEU A 634 71.64 44.52 -30.33
C LEU A 634 70.59 45.46 -29.75
N THR A 635 70.99 46.25 -28.75
CA THR A 635 70.15 47.34 -28.23
C THR A 635 70.07 48.47 -29.25
N GLU A 636 68.99 49.26 -29.18
CA GLU A 636 68.83 50.46 -30.01
C GLU A 636 70.02 51.41 -29.87
N PHE A 637 70.55 51.54 -28.65
CA PHE A 637 71.73 52.34 -28.34
C PHE A 637 72.96 51.92 -29.16
N ILE A 638 73.29 50.62 -29.20
CA ILE A 638 74.46 50.15 -29.97
C ILE A 638 74.23 50.26 -31.47
N ILE A 639 73.01 50.02 -31.94
CA ILE A 639 72.66 50.21 -33.36
C ILE A 639 72.87 51.68 -33.75
N GLU A 640 72.43 52.60 -32.89
CA GLU A 640 72.62 54.03 -33.05
C GLU A 640 74.10 54.41 -33.08
N GLU A 641 74.85 54.03 -32.04
CA GLU A 641 76.27 54.35 -31.88
C GLU A 641 77.12 53.81 -33.04
N THR A 642 76.93 52.54 -33.39
CA THR A 642 77.70 51.87 -34.44
C THR A 642 77.42 52.51 -35.82
N TYR A 643 76.16 52.83 -36.10
CA TYR A 643 75.81 53.42 -37.38
C TYR A 643 76.21 54.90 -37.47
N GLN A 644 76.12 55.67 -36.38
CA GLN A 644 76.65 57.02 -36.33
C GLN A 644 78.16 57.02 -36.60
N ALA A 645 78.92 56.14 -35.95
CA ALA A 645 80.35 55.98 -36.21
C ALA A 645 80.64 55.63 -37.67
N HIS A 646 79.90 54.67 -38.24
CA HIS A 646 80.04 54.29 -39.66
C HIS A 646 79.81 55.48 -40.61
N VAL A 647 78.76 56.26 -40.38
CA VAL A 647 78.43 57.41 -41.24
C VAL A 647 79.46 58.52 -41.08
N SER A 648 79.91 58.80 -39.86
CA SER A 648 80.96 59.79 -39.62
C SER A 648 82.27 59.44 -40.32
N GLU A 649 82.68 58.16 -40.28
CA GLU A 649 83.91 57.70 -40.93
C GLU A 649 83.78 57.69 -42.47
N LYS A 650 82.70 57.13 -42.99
CA LYS A 650 82.52 56.93 -44.44
C LYS A 650 82.16 58.21 -45.20
N PHE A 651 81.39 59.11 -44.59
CA PHE A 651 80.88 60.31 -45.23
C PHE A 651 81.46 61.61 -44.66
N ALA A 652 82.45 61.52 -43.75
CA ALA A 652 83.11 62.65 -43.10
C ALA A 652 82.13 63.61 -42.39
N GLU A 653 81.05 63.06 -41.82
CA GLU A 653 79.98 63.81 -41.17
C GLU A 653 80.27 64.02 -39.67
N LYS A 654 80.26 65.26 -39.19
CA LYS A 654 80.65 65.59 -37.81
C LYS A 654 79.47 65.75 -36.84
N ASN A 655 78.33 66.24 -37.34
CA ASN A 655 77.15 66.52 -36.52
C ASN A 655 75.99 65.61 -36.92
N LEU A 656 75.98 64.38 -36.40
CA LEU A 656 74.89 63.43 -36.66
C LEU A 656 73.82 63.52 -35.58
N LYS A 657 72.55 63.55 -35.99
CA LYS A 657 71.39 63.42 -35.11
C LYS A 657 70.47 62.32 -35.62
N THR A 658 70.17 61.37 -34.75
CA THR A 658 69.19 60.31 -35.01
C THR A 658 67.80 60.88 -35.10
N GLU A 659 67.13 60.65 -36.23
CA GLU A 659 65.73 61.03 -36.42
C GLU A 659 64.80 59.89 -36.03
N THR A 660 65.15 58.64 -36.36
CA THR A 660 64.27 57.50 -36.12
C THR A 660 65.08 56.21 -36.04
N ILE A 661 64.71 55.34 -35.10
CA ILE A 661 65.09 53.94 -35.05
C ILE A 661 63.80 53.13 -34.93
N ILE A 662 63.60 52.15 -35.80
CA ILE A 662 62.47 51.21 -35.75
C ILE A 662 63.06 49.81 -35.69
N VAL A 663 62.75 49.07 -34.64
CA VAL A 663 63.24 47.70 -34.42
C VAL A 663 62.17 46.69 -34.80
N HIS A 664 62.48 45.80 -35.74
CA HIS A 664 61.62 44.68 -36.13
C HIS A 664 62.20 43.35 -35.60
N LYS A 665 61.94 43.04 -34.33
CA LYS A 665 62.48 41.85 -33.65
C LYS A 665 62.16 40.54 -34.39
N GLU A 666 60.96 40.41 -34.94
CA GLU A 666 60.53 39.20 -35.69
C GLU A 666 61.30 39.00 -37.00
N ARG A 667 61.66 40.09 -37.69
CA ARG A 667 62.45 40.04 -38.94
C ARG A 667 63.95 40.01 -38.67
N GLY A 668 64.36 40.30 -37.42
CA GLY A 668 65.77 40.36 -37.03
C GLY A 668 66.50 41.58 -37.59
N ASP A 669 65.79 42.66 -37.93
CA ASP A 669 66.39 43.87 -38.50
C ASP A 669 65.90 45.17 -37.82
N ALA A 670 66.72 46.20 -37.87
CA ALA A 670 66.39 47.57 -37.47
C ALA A 670 66.56 48.51 -38.64
N ILE A 671 65.72 49.54 -38.68
CA ILE A 671 65.85 50.63 -39.62
C ILE A 671 66.24 51.88 -38.83
N ILE A 672 67.34 52.51 -39.24
CA ILE A 672 67.84 53.74 -38.63
C ILE A 672 67.96 54.85 -39.66
N LYS A 673 67.58 56.05 -39.24
CA LYS A 673 67.69 57.28 -40.01
C LYS A 673 68.47 58.31 -39.21
N LEU A 674 69.57 58.79 -39.79
CA LEU A 674 70.39 59.87 -39.26
C LEU A 674 70.30 61.11 -40.14
N SER A 675 70.42 62.28 -39.52
CA SER A 675 70.53 63.58 -40.17
C SER A 675 71.89 64.21 -39.87
N GLY A 676 72.59 64.66 -40.92
CA GLY A 676 73.88 65.33 -40.84
C GLY A 676 73.89 66.70 -41.52
N ASP A 677 75.03 67.38 -41.53
CA ASP A 677 75.23 68.65 -42.24
C ASP A 677 75.16 68.44 -43.76
N ASN A 678 75.69 67.32 -44.28
CA ASN A 678 75.72 67.05 -45.72
C ASN A 678 74.49 66.32 -46.26
N GLY A 679 73.77 65.53 -45.45
CA GLY A 679 72.64 64.72 -45.93
C GLY A 679 71.82 63.99 -44.86
N PHE A 680 70.87 63.19 -45.33
CA PHE A 680 70.15 62.18 -44.53
C PHE A 680 70.63 60.79 -44.95
N TYR A 681 70.85 59.94 -43.95
CA TYR A 681 71.44 58.62 -44.09
C TYR A 681 70.46 57.57 -43.54
N TYR A 682 70.19 56.54 -44.33
CA TYR A 682 69.24 55.47 -43.98
C TYR A 682 69.97 54.15 -44.03
N ALA A 683 69.79 53.33 -43.01
CA ALA A 683 70.26 51.96 -43.03
C ALA A 683 69.21 50.99 -42.53
N LYS A 684 69.25 49.80 -43.13
CA LYS A 684 68.66 48.59 -42.59
C LYS A 684 69.79 47.75 -42.02
N ILE A 685 69.73 47.45 -40.72
CA ILE A 685 70.81 46.82 -39.94
C ILE A 685 70.31 45.49 -39.39
N ASP A 686 71.11 44.43 -39.52
CA ASP A 686 70.84 43.14 -38.91
C ASP A 686 71.00 43.22 -37.38
N LEU A 687 69.94 42.90 -36.64
CA LEU A 687 69.92 43.02 -35.18
C LEU A 687 70.84 42.03 -34.46
N ARG A 688 71.22 40.92 -35.10
CA ARG A 688 72.05 39.88 -34.48
C ARG A 688 73.54 40.20 -34.63
N THR A 689 73.93 40.78 -35.75
CA THR A 689 75.34 40.99 -36.13
C THR A 689 75.75 42.46 -36.19
N GLY A 690 74.82 43.41 -36.28
CA GLY A 690 75.10 44.83 -36.48
C GLY A 690 75.51 45.17 -37.92
N LYS A 691 75.48 44.20 -38.84
CA LYS A 691 75.83 44.41 -40.24
C LYS A 691 74.78 45.26 -40.94
N ILE A 692 75.22 46.28 -41.67
CA ILE A 692 74.35 47.08 -42.54
C ILE A 692 73.96 46.21 -43.74
N LEU A 693 72.69 45.82 -43.81
CA LEU A 693 72.11 45.03 -44.89
C LEU A 693 71.83 45.90 -46.12
N LYS A 694 71.48 47.16 -45.89
CA LYS A 694 71.17 48.13 -46.95
C LYS A 694 71.44 49.54 -46.44
N GLU A 695 72.00 50.39 -47.29
CA GLU A 695 72.32 51.78 -46.95
C GLU A 695 71.94 52.69 -48.12
N ASP A 696 71.36 53.85 -47.84
CA ASP A 696 71.08 54.89 -48.83
C ASP A 696 71.34 56.29 -48.24
N MET A 697 71.79 57.23 -49.10
CA MET A 697 72.04 58.63 -48.75
C MET A 697 71.29 59.59 -49.68
N VAL A 698 70.81 60.70 -49.12
CA VAL A 698 70.33 61.87 -49.87
C VAL A 698 70.96 63.17 -49.33
N PRO A 699 71.53 64.03 -50.19
CA PRO A 699 72.15 65.29 -49.75
C PRO A 699 71.11 66.29 -49.22
N ARG A 700 71.54 67.23 -48.37
CA ARG A 700 70.66 68.20 -47.69
C ARG A 700 70.17 69.33 -48.60
N LYS A 701 70.95 69.71 -49.62
CA LYS A 701 70.66 70.78 -50.59
C LYS A 701 70.71 70.25 -52.03
N GLY A 702 69.81 70.75 -52.89
CA GLY A 702 69.73 70.41 -54.32
C GLY A 702 68.29 70.21 -54.82
N LEU A 703 68.03 70.55 -56.10
CA LEU A 703 66.68 70.57 -56.70
C LEU A 703 65.94 69.21 -56.62
N LYS A 704 66.66 68.07 -56.71
CA LYS A 704 66.09 66.71 -56.63
C LYS A 704 66.15 66.08 -55.22
N ALA A 705 66.80 66.72 -54.26
CA ALA A 705 67.04 66.15 -52.93
C ALA A 705 65.75 65.95 -52.12
N LYS A 706 64.80 66.89 -52.20
CA LYS A 706 63.50 66.79 -51.49
C LYS A 706 62.68 65.57 -51.96
N ILE A 707 62.65 65.29 -53.27
CA ILE A 707 61.89 64.17 -53.84
C ILE A 707 62.55 62.84 -53.47
N LYS A 708 63.88 62.74 -53.60
CA LYS A 708 64.62 61.53 -53.21
C LYS A 708 64.50 61.25 -51.70
N LYS A 709 64.47 62.29 -50.86
CA LYS A 709 64.23 62.15 -49.42
C LYS A 709 62.86 61.50 -49.14
N LEU A 710 61.78 61.99 -49.74
CA LEU A 710 60.44 61.42 -49.60
C LEU A 710 60.38 59.94 -50.05
N GLN A 711 61.08 59.57 -51.13
CA GLN A 711 61.16 58.18 -51.59
C GLN A 711 61.91 57.27 -50.62
N LEU A 712 63.02 57.74 -50.04
CA LEU A 712 63.77 56.97 -49.04
C LEU A 712 63.01 56.87 -47.70
N ASP A 713 62.35 57.94 -47.27
CA ASP A 713 61.47 57.92 -46.10
C ASP A 713 60.35 56.87 -46.26
N ALA A 714 59.79 56.69 -47.46
CA ALA A 714 58.80 55.64 -47.72
C ALA A 714 59.39 54.23 -47.81
N LYS A 715 60.64 54.08 -48.27
CA LYS A 715 61.34 52.80 -48.41
C LYS A 715 61.81 52.22 -47.06
N TYR A 716 62.09 53.09 -46.09
CA TYR A 716 62.65 52.78 -44.76
C TYR A 716 61.64 53.06 -43.63
N LYS A 717 60.34 52.94 -43.93
CA LYS A 717 59.24 52.99 -42.97
C LYS A 717 58.65 51.59 -42.84
#